data_AF-U2E7P6-F1
#
_entry.id   AF-U2E7P6-F1
#
_cell.length_a   1.000
_cell.length_b   1.000
_cell.length_c   1.000
_cell.angle_alpha   90.00
_cell.angle_beta   90.00
_cell.angle_gamma   90.00
#
_symmetry.space_group_name_H-M   'P 1'
#
loop_
_entity.id
_entity.type
_entity.pdbx_description
1 polymer ?
#
loop_
_entity_poly.entity_id
_entity_poly.type
_entity_poly.pdbx_seq_one_letter_code
_entity_poly.pdbx_strand_id
1 'polypeptide(L)'
;MKIALAGNPNSGKTTLYNALTGSNEHVANWSGVTVDKREATLKERLAKDVTVVDLPGAYSIRPYTSEESITRDFVKEEGPDVIINVVDATNLNRSLFFTTQLLELGIPLVVALNKSDLAATKTEIDIEKLEEELKCPIVEIVALKGKGLDVLIENAKKVSEENTQENAFTSLATFTTIDKQDLERYRIVNDIAEKVETKKEMAKTSALQETIDHYVTNPFIGILLFVGIMALAFQLSINTVGLFIADSLVAFIEGIQGSIADSLAGAGTNEFLSALLTDGIIGGFAAVIGFLPLIMVLMFILSLVEDSGFLARIAMIFDPLFKKIGLSGKSIIPMIVGYGCAIPGVMSTRTIKNEKQRRMTTLLTPFVPCGAKAPIIALFVGAFFNESALVFGITYLVAFLLIILVGLLIKAITGADDVKNYFIVELPEYRLPSVKRSFLKMMDTGKEFAIRAGTIIVLANTVVFLMGSFDFNLRLVGDSVDNSILAAVASPFALLLIPLGIGVWQLAAAAVTGFIAKEEVVGTLAVVYAMSSAINVEEFELTNGFILRETMGITAVAALAFMFFNLFTPPCFAAIGAMKAELKSRKWLVNGIILQFGVGYLVAMVVYQIGTIITYGELGEGFVASLVILAATIVYFSFLIKTSKEKKTLTYSNKVAFEK
;
A
#
# COMPACT_ATOMS: atom_id res chain seq x y z
N MET A 1 -29.47 -15.91 30.88
CA MET A 1 -28.49 -16.66 30.09
C MET A 1 -27.78 -15.70 29.14
N LYS A 2 -26.44 -15.74 29.08
CA LYS A 2 -25.60 -14.91 28.21
C LYS A 2 -24.88 -15.81 27.20
N ILE A 3 -25.15 -15.55 25.92
CA ILE A 3 -24.56 -16.27 24.78
C ILE A 3 -23.47 -15.40 24.17
N ALA A 4 -22.28 -15.96 24.01
CA ALA A 4 -21.20 -15.33 23.25
C ALA A 4 -21.17 -15.89 21.82
N LEU A 5 -21.31 -15.01 20.82
CA LEU A 5 -21.08 -15.39 19.42
C LEU A 5 -19.61 -15.21 19.06
N ALA A 6 -18.93 -16.33 18.85
CA ALA A 6 -17.54 -16.38 18.42
C ALA A 6 -17.47 -16.91 16.98
N GLY A 7 -16.44 -16.53 16.23
CA GLY A 7 -16.20 -17.11 14.91
C GLY A 7 -15.18 -16.33 14.10
N ASN A 8 -14.75 -16.91 12.99
CA ASN A 8 -13.83 -16.23 12.08
C ASN A 8 -14.46 -15.01 11.39
N PRO A 9 -13.67 -14.00 11.01
CA PRO A 9 -14.12 -12.98 10.07
C PRO A 9 -14.70 -13.62 8.80
N ASN A 10 -15.84 -13.10 8.35
CA ASN A 10 -16.61 -13.58 7.18
C ASN A 10 -17.25 -14.97 7.31
N SER A 11 -17.28 -15.60 8.49
CA SER A 11 -18.03 -16.86 8.70
C SER A 11 -19.56 -16.66 8.70
N GLY A 12 -20.03 -15.42 8.63
CA GLY A 12 -21.46 -15.06 8.69
C GLY A 12 -21.97 -14.79 10.11
N LYS A 13 -21.06 -14.59 11.08
CA LYS A 13 -21.37 -14.23 12.47
C LYS A 13 -22.30 -13.03 12.61
N THR A 14 -22.01 -11.90 11.94
CA THR A 14 -22.88 -10.71 11.98
C THR A 14 -24.25 -10.98 11.33
N THR A 15 -24.30 -11.80 10.28
CA THR A 15 -25.56 -12.22 9.66
C THR A 15 -26.38 -13.07 10.64
N LEU A 16 -25.75 -13.99 11.36
CA LEU A 16 -26.39 -14.80 12.39
C LEU A 16 -26.88 -13.94 13.57
N TYR A 17 -26.05 -13.01 14.06
CA TYR A 17 -26.42 -12.06 15.11
C TYR A 17 -27.71 -11.32 14.74
N ASN A 18 -27.74 -10.69 13.56
CA ASN A 18 -28.92 -9.96 13.09
C ASN A 18 -30.15 -10.87 12.92
N ALA A 19 -29.95 -12.12 12.52
CA ALA A 19 -31.04 -13.09 12.40
C ALA A 19 -31.64 -13.44 13.78
N LEU A 20 -30.81 -13.55 14.82
CA LEU A 20 -31.20 -13.89 16.19
C LEU A 20 -31.81 -12.71 16.96
N THR A 21 -31.29 -11.49 16.79
CA THR A 21 -31.63 -10.31 17.63
C THR A 21 -32.54 -9.31 16.93
N GLY A 22 -32.51 -9.22 15.60
CA GLY A 22 -33.25 -8.20 14.84
C GLY A 22 -32.55 -6.83 14.90
N SER A 23 -33.33 -5.74 14.93
CA SER A 23 -32.85 -4.35 14.82
C SER A 23 -32.56 -3.65 16.17
N ASN A 24 -32.72 -4.35 17.31
CA ASN A 24 -32.57 -3.76 18.65
C ASN A 24 -31.14 -3.96 19.18
N GLU A 25 -30.16 -3.28 18.57
CA GLU A 25 -28.76 -3.33 19.03
C GLU A 25 -28.40 -2.15 19.94
N HIS A 26 -27.78 -2.45 21.08
CA HIS A 26 -26.99 -1.46 21.81
C HIS A 26 -25.55 -1.53 21.29
N VAL A 27 -25.13 -0.50 20.55
CA VAL A 27 -23.75 -0.34 20.09
C VAL A 27 -22.99 0.50 21.11
N ALA A 28 -22.10 -0.14 21.86
CA ALA A 28 -21.11 0.51 22.72
C ALA A 28 -19.70 0.29 22.16
N ASN A 29 -18.67 0.89 22.75
CA ASN A 29 -17.29 0.53 22.47
C ASN A 29 -16.78 -0.43 23.55
N TRP A 30 -15.97 -1.42 23.17
CA TRP A 30 -15.20 -2.21 24.13
C TRP A 30 -14.24 -1.30 24.91
N SER A 31 -14.04 -1.58 26.21
CA SER A 31 -13.22 -0.73 27.09
C SER A 31 -11.81 -0.51 26.53
N GLY A 32 -11.41 0.76 26.36
CA GLY A 32 -10.06 1.12 25.90
C GLY A 32 -9.76 0.95 24.41
N VAL A 33 -10.75 0.61 23.57
CA VAL A 33 -10.55 0.38 22.12
C VAL A 33 -11.68 0.97 21.26
N THR A 34 -11.43 1.20 19.97
CA THR A 34 -12.41 1.70 18.99
C THR A 34 -13.21 0.58 18.31
N VAL A 35 -13.38 -0.56 18.98
CA VAL A 35 -14.09 -1.72 18.42
C VAL A 35 -15.50 -1.72 18.99
N ASP A 36 -16.50 -1.84 18.11
CA ASP A 36 -17.91 -1.86 18.49
C ASP A 36 -18.23 -3.14 19.30
N LYS A 37 -18.78 -2.97 20.50
CA LYS A 37 -19.45 -4.00 21.29
C LYS A 37 -20.93 -3.98 20.93
N ARG A 38 -21.44 -5.10 20.42
CA ARG A 38 -22.87 -5.28 20.09
C ARG A 38 -23.48 -6.27 21.06
N GLU A 39 -24.46 -5.81 21.80
CA GLU A 39 -25.22 -6.62 22.76
C GLU A 39 -26.70 -6.38 22.54
N ALA A 40 -27.46 -7.46 22.47
CA ALA A 40 -28.91 -7.41 22.26
C ALA A 40 -29.61 -8.61 22.87
N THR A 41 -30.87 -8.43 23.22
CA THR A 41 -31.76 -9.53 23.62
C THR A 41 -32.21 -10.32 22.41
N LEU A 42 -32.27 -11.65 22.56
CA LEU A 42 -32.73 -12.56 21.53
C LEU A 42 -34.23 -12.33 21.22
N LYS A 43 -34.68 -12.59 19.99
CA LYS A 43 -36.11 -12.47 19.63
C LYS A 43 -36.96 -13.38 20.50
N GLU A 44 -38.09 -12.86 21.01
CA GLU A 44 -39.00 -13.60 21.91
C GLU A 44 -39.50 -14.93 21.34
N ARG A 45 -39.60 -15.05 20.00
CA ARG A 45 -39.95 -16.31 19.30
C ARG A 45 -38.99 -17.46 19.62
N LEU A 46 -37.72 -17.15 19.88
CA LEU A 46 -36.65 -18.13 20.05
C LEU A 46 -36.38 -18.42 21.54
N ALA A 47 -36.33 -17.38 22.38
CA ALA A 47 -36.19 -17.51 23.84
C ALA A 47 -36.52 -16.19 24.54
N LYS A 48 -36.93 -16.26 25.82
CA LYS A 48 -37.04 -15.10 26.72
C LYS A 48 -35.80 -14.99 27.60
N ASP A 49 -35.42 -13.77 27.96
CA ASP A 49 -34.33 -13.44 28.90
C ASP A 49 -32.94 -14.02 28.54
N VAL A 50 -32.65 -14.05 27.23
CA VAL A 50 -31.34 -14.44 26.68
C VAL A 50 -30.66 -13.23 26.05
N THR A 51 -29.46 -12.92 26.53
CA THR A 51 -28.62 -11.85 25.97
C THR A 51 -27.57 -12.45 25.05
N VAL A 52 -27.43 -11.89 23.85
CA VAL A 52 -26.41 -12.30 22.88
C VAL A 52 -25.37 -11.18 22.77
N VAL A 53 -24.10 -11.54 22.92
CA VAL A 53 -22.97 -10.65 22.71
C VAL A 53 -22.22 -11.07 21.45
N ASP A 54 -22.04 -10.14 20.52
CA ASP A 54 -21.25 -10.37 19.31
C ASP A 54 -19.77 -10.09 19.61
N LEU A 55 -18.92 -11.13 19.58
CA LEU A 55 -17.48 -10.95 19.76
C LEU A 55 -16.82 -10.51 18.45
N PRO A 56 -15.73 -9.73 18.50
CA PRO A 56 -14.96 -9.43 17.31
C PRO A 56 -14.53 -10.72 16.58
N GLY A 57 -14.59 -10.70 15.25
CA GLY A 57 -14.18 -11.85 14.46
C GLY A 57 -12.71 -12.17 14.69
N ALA A 58 -12.41 -13.38 15.16
CA ALA A 58 -11.07 -13.80 15.54
C ALA A 58 -10.66 -15.09 14.81
N TYR A 59 -9.37 -15.23 14.50
CA TYR A 59 -8.80 -16.49 14.00
C TYR A 59 -8.18 -17.31 15.12
N SER A 60 -7.87 -16.68 16.25
CA SER A 60 -7.31 -17.30 17.43
C SER A 60 -7.71 -16.54 18.70
N ILE A 61 -7.73 -17.20 19.85
CA ILE A 61 -7.78 -16.58 21.18
C ILE A 61 -6.43 -15.94 21.57
N ARG A 62 -5.37 -16.19 20.79
CA ARG A 62 -4.04 -15.62 21.03
C ARG A 62 -4.02 -14.13 20.63
N PRO A 63 -3.41 -13.23 21.44
CA PRO A 63 -3.50 -11.78 21.27
C PRO A 63 -2.56 -11.24 20.19
N TYR A 64 -2.67 -11.71 18.94
CA TYR A 64 -1.87 -11.17 17.83
C TYR A 64 -2.46 -9.86 17.29
N THR A 65 -3.76 -9.67 17.48
CA THR A 65 -4.51 -8.47 17.11
C THR A 65 -5.32 -7.92 18.28
N SER A 66 -5.76 -6.66 18.17
CA SER A 66 -6.67 -6.05 19.15
C SER A 66 -8.02 -6.79 19.22
N GLU A 67 -8.53 -7.28 18.08
CA GLU A 67 -9.76 -8.08 18.00
C GLU A 67 -9.65 -9.37 18.82
N GLU A 68 -8.54 -10.11 18.65
CA GLU A 68 -8.31 -11.39 19.35
C GLU A 68 -8.08 -11.19 20.85
N SER A 69 -7.45 -10.07 21.23
CA SER A 69 -7.27 -9.71 22.65
C SER A 69 -8.61 -9.47 23.34
N ILE A 70 -9.53 -8.73 22.69
CA ILE A 70 -10.89 -8.49 23.22
C ILE A 70 -11.66 -9.79 23.36
N THR A 71 -11.62 -10.66 22.35
CA THR A 71 -12.30 -11.96 22.38
C THR A 71 -11.79 -12.82 23.54
N ARG A 72 -10.48 -12.86 23.77
CA ARG A 72 -9.89 -13.57 24.93
C ARG A 72 -10.32 -12.95 26.26
N ASP A 73 -10.21 -11.63 26.38
CA ASP A 73 -10.43 -10.91 27.64
C ASP A 73 -11.91 -10.99 28.04
N PHE A 74 -12.84 -10.82 27.09
CA PHE A 74 -14.27 -11.00 27.34
C PHE A 74 -14.59 -12.41 27.84
N VAL A 75 -14.06 -13.43 27.18
CA VAL A 75 -14.40 -14.82 27.54
C VAL A 75 -13.85 -15.18 28.93
N LYS A 76 -12.74 -14.55 29.36
CA LYS A 76 -12.19 -14.72 30.71
C LYS A 76 -12.87 -13.86 31.78
N GLU A 77 -13.26 -12.63 31.45
CA GLU A 77 -13.76 -11.65 32.42
C GLU A 77 -15.29 -11.69 32.59
N GLU A 78 -16.04 -11.84 31.50
CA GLU A 78 -17.51 -11.81 31.54
C GLU A 78 -18.15 -13.20 31.72
N GLY A 79 -17.41 -14.28 31.50
CA GLY A 79 -17.84 -15.66 31.77
C GLY A 79 -19.19 -16.04 31.14
N PRO A 80 -19.30 -16.16 29.81
CA PRO A 80 -20.56 -16.50 29.16
C PRO A 80 -21.04 -17.91 29.53
N ASP A 81 -22.36 -18.10 29.62
CA ASP A 81 -22.97 -19.41 29.96
C ASP A 81 -22.78 -20.43 28.82
N VAL A 82 -22.73 -19.95 27.57
CA VAL A 82 -22.46 -20.78 26.38
C VAL A 82 -21.84 -19.95 25.25
N ILE A 83 -20.98 -20.58 24.47
CA ILE A 83 -20.40 -20.03 23.25
C ILE A 83 -21.10 -20.67 22.04
N ILE A 84 -21.68 -19.84 21.18
CA ILE A 84 -22.07 -20.27 19.84
C ILE A 84 -20.91 -19.92 18.90
N ASN A 85 -20.22 -20.95 18.43
CA ASN A 85 -19.09 -20.81 17.51
C ASN A 85 -19.55 -20.94 16.06
N VAL A 86 -19.49 -19.85 15.30
CA VAL A 86 -19.91 -19.77 13.90
C VAL A 86 -18.77 -20.23 12.99
N VAL A 87 -18.90 -21.46 12.50
CA VAL A 87 -17.94 -22.17 11.64
C VAL A 87 -18.40 -22.04 10.18
N ASP A 88 -17.48 -21.67 9.29
CA ASP A 88 -17.76 -21.61 7.85
C ASP A 88 -17.59 -22.99 7.21
N ALA A 89 -18.70 -23.60 6.79
CA ALA A 89 -18.71 -24.93 6.18
C ALA A 89 -17.92 -25.00 4.86
N THR A 90 -17.68 -23.88 4.17
CA THR A 90 -16.86 -23.87 2.96
C THR A 90 -15.35 -23.90 3.23
N ASN A 91 -14.95 -23.62 4.48
CA ASN A 91 -13.56 -23.51 4.92
C ASN A 91 -13.42 -24.11 6.33
N LEU A 92 -13.65 -25.42 6.44
CA LEU A 92 -13.75 -26.12 7.72
C LEU A 92 -12.44 -26.09 8.51
N ASN A 93 -11.30 -26.43 7.89
CA ASN A 93 -9.97 -26.47 8.55
C ASN A 93 -9.66 -25.16 9.30
N ARG A 94 -9.89 -24.04 8.64
CA ARG A 94 -9.58 -22.73 9.20
C ARG A 94 -10.48 -22.40 10.39
N SER A 95 -11.76 -22.74 10.28
CA SER A 95 -12.76 -22.51 11.32
C SER A 95 -12.52 -23.41 12.53
N LEU A 96 -12.22 -24.69 12.32
CA LEU A 96 -11.93 -25.66 13.37
C LEU A 96 -10.68 -25.32 14.17
N PHE A 97 -9.67 -24.69 13.56
CA PHE A 97 -8.52 -24.20 14.31
C PHE A 97 -8.93 -23.28 15.47
N PHE A 98 -9.88 -22.37 15.23
CA PHE A 98 -10.41 -21.50 16.27
C PHE A 98 -11.32 -22.26 17.25
N THR A 99 -12.14 -23.18 16.75
CA THR A 99 -13.01 -24.06 17.56
C THR A 99 -12.24 -24.82 18.63
N THR A 100 -11.11 -25.44 18.27
CA THR A 100 -10.30 -26.22 19.22
C THR A 100 -9.76 -25.34 20.37
N GLN A 101 -9.50 -24.05 20.14
CA GLN A 101 -9.05 -23.13 21.18
C GLN A 101 -10.21 -22.69 22.09
N LEU A 102 -11.43 -22.57 21.55
CA LEU A 102 -12.61 -22.26 22.35
C LEU A 102 -12.98 -23.43 23.27
N LEU A 103 -12.87 -24.67 22.76
CA LEU A 103 -13.11 -25.90 23.54
C LEU A 103 -12.13 -26.06 24.72
N GLU A 104 -10.90 -25.56 24.57
CA GLU A 104 -9.89 -25.56 25.64
C GLU A 104 -10.25 -24.66 26.83
N LEU A 105 -11.18 -23.73 26.66
CA LEU A 105 -11.62 -22.84 27.74
C LEU A 105 -12.54 -23.54 28.74
N GLY A 106 -13.08 -24.72 28.39
CA GLY A 106 -14.00 -25.47 29.24
C GLY A 106 -15.38 -24.82 29.40
N ILE A 107 -15.71 -23.83 28.56
CA ILE A 107 -17.04 -23.21 28.52
C ILE A 107 -17.93 -24.03 27.58
N PRO A 108 -19.20 -24.32 27.93
CA PRO A 108 -20.17 -24.93 27.04
C PRO A 108 -20.14 -24.34 25.63
N LEU A 109 -20.01 -25.20 24.61
CA LEU A 109 -19.86 -24.76 23.22
C LEU A 109 -20.83 -25.50 22.28
N VAL A 110 -21.47 -24.74 21.40
CA VAL A 110 -22.24 -25.28 20.27
C VAL A 110 -21.69 -24.71 18.97
N VAL A 111 -21.44 -25.58 18.00
CA VAL A 111 -20.97 -25.17 16.67
C VAL A 111 -22.18 -24.87 15.78
N ALA A 112 -22.25 -23.64 15.29
CA ALA A 112 -23.16 -23.25 14.23
C ALA A 112 -22.44 -23.39 12.88
N LEU A 113 -22.65 -24.51 12.20
CA LEU A 113 -22.04 -24.82 10.91
C LEU A 113 -22.78 -24.05 9.80
N ASN A 114 -22.27 -22.87 9.48
CA ASN A 114 -22.92 -21.88 8.62
C ASN A 114 -22.49 -22.02 7.16
N LYS A 115 -23.31 -21.49 6.25
CA LYS A 115 -23.16 -21.60 4.79
C LYS A 115 -23.22 -23.07 4.31
N SER A 116 -23.99 -23.91 4.99
CA SER A 116 -24.18 -25.31 4.61
C SER A 116 -24.74 -25.46 3.19
N ASP A 117 -25.53 -24.49 2.71
CA ASP A 117 -26.04 -24.47 1.33
C ASP A 117 -24.93 -24.24 0.28
N LEU A 118 -23.92 -23.43 0.59
CA LEU A 118 -22.75 -23.25 -0.27
C LEU A 118 -21.80 -24.44 -0.18
N ALA A 119 -21.57 -24.97 1.02
CA ALA A 119 -20.71 -26.12 1.23
C ALA A 119 -21.23 -27.35 0.50
N ALA A 120 -22.54 -27.64 0.58
CA ALA A 120 -23.18 -28.79 -0.06
C ALA A 120 -22.97 -28.88 -1.59
N THR A 121 -22.58 -27.79 -2.24
CA THR A 121 -22.21 -27.75 -3.67
C THR A 121 -20.81 -28.30 -3.97
N LYS A 122 -19.90 -28.26 -2.99
CA LYS A 122 -18.47 -28.61 -3.13
C LYS A 122 -18.06 -29.81 -2.27
N THR A 123 -18.55 -29.87 -1.03
CA THR A 123 -18.13 -30.83 -0.01
C THR A 123 -19.34 -31.30 0.79
N GLU A 124 -19.41 -32.58 1.08
CA GLU A 124 -20.38 -33.15 2.01
C GLU A 124 -19.68 -33.34 3.37
N ILE A 125 -20.29 -32.83 4.43
CA ILE A 125 -19.74 -32.85 5.78
C ILE A 125 -20.56 -33.83 6.61
N ASP A 126 -19.91 -34.84 7.15
CA ASP A 126 -20.51 -35.82 8.07
C ASP A 126 -20.64 -35.19 9.46
N ILE A 127 -21.86 -34.77 9.81
CA ILE A 127 -22.16 -34.05 11.05
C ILE A 127 -21.96 -34.97 12.26
N GLU A 128 -22.40 -36.23 12.17
CA GLU A 128 -22.33 -37.18 13.28
C GLU A 128 -20.87 -37.45 13.66
N LYS A 129 -20.00 -37.66 12.67
CA LYS A 129 -18.55 -37.82 12.92
C LYS A 129 -17.90 -36.54 13.43
N LEU A 130 -18.31 -35.37 12.93
CA LEU A 130 -17.74 -34.11 13.40
C LEU A 130 -18.15 -33.83 14.86
N GLU A 131 -19.36 -34.20 15.26
CA GLU A 131 -19.81 -34.17 16.66
C GLU A 131 -18.99 -35.13 17.53
N GLU A 132 -18.69 -36.33 17.05
CA GLU A 132 -17.88 -37.33 17.76
C GLU A 132 -16.43 -36.85 17.98
N GLU A 133 -15.79 -36.28 16.95
CA GLU A 133 -14.41 -35.80 17.01
C GLU A 133 -14.25 -34.52 17.85
N LEU A 134 -15.21 -33.58 17.77
CA LEU A 134 -15.16 -32.33 18.53
C LEU A 134 -15.74 -32.44 19.95
N LYS A 135 -16.56 -33.48 20.21
CA LYS A 135 -17.29 -33.67 21.47
C LYS A 135 -18.15 -32.45 21.87
N CYS A 136 -18.79 -31.84 20.88
CA CYS A 136 -19.72 -30.73 21.08
C CYS A 136 -20.84 -30.79 20.04
N PRO A 137 -22.07 -30.32 20.35
CA PRO A 137 -23.16 -30.32 19.39
C PRO A 137 -22.89 -29.44 18.17
N ILE A 138 -23.34 -29.88 17.01
CA ILE A 138 -23.16 -29.22 15.73
C ILE A 138 -24.52 -29.05 15.05
N VAL A 139 -24.86 -27.80 14.75
CA VAL A 139 -26.11 -27.45 14.08
C VAL A 139 -25.82 -26.80 12.75
N GLU A 140 -26.30 -27.41 11.67
CA GLU A 140 -26.26 -26.81 10.34
C GLU A 140 -27.21 -25.62 10.25
N ILE A 141 -26.69 -24.48 9.81
CA ILE A 141 -27.47 -23.27 9.64
C ILE A 141 -27.21 -22.59 8.29
N VAL A 142 -28.21 -21.85 7.84
CA VAL A 142 -28.06 -20.86 6.77
C VAL A 142 -28.52 -19.53 7.31
N ALA A 143 -27.60 -18.77 7.92
CA ALA A 143 -27.91 -17.52 8.63
C ALA A 143 -28.67 -16.52 7.74
N LEU A 144 -28.30 -16.42 6.46
CA LEU A 144 -28.94 -15.52 5.48
C LEU A 144 -30.42 -15.85 5.23
N LYS A 145 -30.79 -17.14 5.32
CA LYS A 145 -32.15 -17.64 5.09
C LYS A 145 -32.91 -17.90 6.40
N GLY A 146 -32.29 -17.66 7.54
CA GLY A 146 -32.86 -17.95 8.87
C GLY A 146 -33.14 -19.43 9.14
N LYS A 147 -32.50 -20.36 8.42
CA LYS A 147 -32.69 -21.81 8.60
C LYS A 147 -31.80 -22.35 9.73
N GLY A 148 -32.35 -23.24 10.57
CA GLY A 148 -31.62 -23.93 11.64
C GLY A 148 -31.47 -23.14 12.95
N LEU A 149 -32.03 -21.92 13.03
CA LEU A 149 -31.87 -21.05 14.20
C LEU A 149 -32.58 -21.57 15.45
N ASP A 150 -33.78 -22.13 15.30
CA ASP A 150 -34.56 -22.66 16.43
C ASP A 150 -33.80 -23.82 17.11
N VAL A 151 -33.31 -24.76 16.31
CA VAL A 151 -32.51 -25.92 16.74
C VAL A 151 -31.18 -25.49 17.38
N LEU A 152 -30.53 -24.46 16.84
CA LEU A 152 -29.28 -23.92 17.37
C LEU A 152 -29.45 -23.38 18.80
N ILE A 153 -30.51 -22.61 19.04
CA ILE A 153 -30.78 -22.01 20.35
C ILE A 153 -31.24 -23.07 21.37
N GLU A 154 -32.00 -24.07 20.93
CA GLU A 154 -32.41 -25.18 21.79
C GLU A 154 -31.18 -25.99 22.27
N ASN A 155 -30.25 -26.32 21.38
CA ASN A 155 -28.99 -26.97 21.75
C ASN A 155 -28.14 -26.07 22.67
N ALA A 156 -28.02 -24.77 22.36
CA ALA A 156 -27.27 -23.86 23.20
C ALA A 156 -27.80 -23.78 24.64
N LYS A 157 -29.12 -23.83 24.83
CA LYS A 157 -29.75 -23.90 26.17
C LYS A 157 -29.42 -25.21 26.87
N LYS A 158 -29.58 -26.34 26.17
CA LYS A 158 -29.32 -27.67 26.73
C LYS A 158 -27.88 -27.81 27.25
N VAL A 159 -26.88 -27.44 26.44
CA VAL A 159 -25.47 -27.52 26.86
C VAL A 159 -25.15 -26.52 27.98
N SER A 160 -25.78 -25.35 27.97
CA SER A 160 -25.65 -24.36 29.05
C SER A 160 -26.20 -24.86 30.39
N GLU A 161 -27.30 -25.62 30.39
CA GLU A 161 -27.91 -26.19 31.60
C GLU A 161 -27.13 -27.42 32.10
N GLU A 162 -26.65 -28.27 31.20
CA GLU A 162 -25.85 -29.44 31.53
C GLU A 162 -24.46 -29.04 32.07
N ASN A 163 -23.93 -27.90 31.60
CA ASN A 163 -22.59 -27.37 31.93
C ASN A 163 -21.46 -28.40 31.80
N THR A 164 -21.65 -29.38 30.92
CA THR A 164 -20.67 -30.42 30.60
C THR A 164 -20.07 -30.13 29.25
N GLN A 165 -18.80 -29.70 29.23
CA GLN A 165 -18.00 -29.61 28.02
C GLN A 165 -16.77 -30.52 28.17
N GLU A 166 -16.68 -31.58 27.36
CA GLU A 166 -15.48 -32.41 27.33
C GLU A 166 -14.41 -31.76 26.46
N ASN A 167 -13.18 -31.64 26.97
CA ASN A 167 -12.06 -31.12 26.20
C ASN A 167 -11.32 -32.26 25.48
N ALA A 168 -11.69 -32.50 24.22
CA ALA A 168 -11.05 -33.49 23.35
C ALA A 168 -9.57 -33.20 23.07
N PHE A 169 -9.09 -31.97 23.33
CA PHE A 169 -7.77 -31.49 22.93
C PHE A 169 -6.79 -31.28 24.10
N THR A 170 -7.06 -31.90 25.24
CA THR A 170 -6.23 -31.79 26.46
C THR A 170 -4.74 -32.13 26.21
N SER A 171 -4.45 -32.99 25.22
CA SER A 171 -3.09 -33.35 24.82
C SER A 171 -2.27 -32.17 24.29
N LEU A 172 -2.90 -31.12 23.73
CA LEU A 172 -2.22 -29.92 23.22
C LEU A 172 -1.57 -29.09 24.33
N ALA A 173 -2.04 -29.20 25.58
CA ALA A 173 -1.43 -28.52 26.72
C ALA A 173 -0.03 -29.08 27.08
N THR A 174 0.33 -30.27 26.57
CA THR A 174 1.60 -30.95 26.88
C THR A 174 2.81 -30.29 26.20
N PHE A 175 2.62 -29.54 25.12
CA PHE A 175 3.73 -28.92 24.41
C PHE A 175 4.18 -27.62 25.07
N THR A 176 5.48 -27.49 25.32
CA THR A 176 6.09 -26.36 26.04
C THR A 176 6.19 -25.06 25.24
N THR A 177 6.08 -25.11 23.91
CA THR A 177 6.20 -23.92 23.05
C THR A 177 4.93 -23.72 22.23
N ILE A 178 4.45 -22.47 22.22
CA ILE A 178 3.31 -21.94 21.45
C ILE A 178 3.32 -22.40 19.98
N ASP A 179 4.48 -22.41 19.32
CA ASP A 179 4.63 -22.81 17.91
C ASP A 179 4.37 -24.31 17.69
N LYS A 180 4.83 -25.17 18.60
CA LYS A 180 4.61 -26.62 18.53
C LYS A 180 3.15 -26.97 18.79
N GLN A 181 2.50 -26.27 19.72
CA GLN A 181 1.06 -26.40 19.95
C GLN A 181 0.25 -26.08 18.70
N ASP A 182 0.57 -24.97 18.01
CA ASP A 182 -0.15 -24.59 16.80
C ASP A 182 0.08 -25.56 15.64
N LEU A 183 1.31 -26.03 15.45
CA LEU A 183 1.63 -27.04 14.44
C LEU A 183 0.85 -28.34 14.65
N GLU A 184 0.78 -28.82 15.90
CA GLU A 184 0.03 -30.03 16.23
C GLU A 184 -1.48 -29.80 16.11
N ARG A 185 -1.97 -28.62 16.51
CA ARG A 185 -3.37 -28.23 16.32
C ARG A 185 -3.74 -28.24 14.84
N TYR A 186 -2.89 -27.72 13.95
CA TYR A 186 -3.08 -27.81 12.51
C TYR A 186 -3.16 -29.26 12.03
N ARG A 187 -2.31 -30.15 12.56
CA ARG A 187 -2.32 -31.57 12.22
C ARG A 187 -3.64 -32.24 12.62
N ILE A 188 -4.09 -32.02 13.86
CA ILE A 188 -5.34 -32.56 14.38
C ILE A 188 -6.53 -32.05 13.58
N VAL A 189 -6.58 -30.74 13.30
CA VAL A 189 -7.68 -30.14 12.56
C VAL A 189 -7.76 -30.65 11.12
N ASN A 190 -6.62 -30.83 10.45
CA ASN A 190 -6.59 -31.44 9.12
C ASN A 190 -7.05 -32.90 9.16
N ASP A 191 -6.65 -33.68 10.18
CA ASP A 191 -7.08 -35.07 10.36
C ASP A 191 -8.60 -35.18 10.57
N ILE A 192 -9.17 -34.33 11.44
CA ILE A 192 -10.63 -34.25 11.65
C ILE A 192 -11.33 -33.92 10.34
N ALA A 193 -10.86 -32.89 9.63
CA ALA A 193 -11.48 -32.48 8.39
C ALA A 193 -11.40 -33.55 7.30
N GLU A 194 -10.28 -34.27 7.17
CA GLU A 194 -10.16 -35.38 6.21
C GLU A 194 -11.11 -36.54 6.52
N LYS A 195 -11.42 -36.79 7.79
CA LYS A 195 -12.36 -37.85 8.21
C LYS A 195 -13.83 -37.47 7.97
N VAL A 196 -14.17 -36.19 8.12
CA VAL A 196 -15.56 -35.68 8.08
C VAL A 196 -15.95 -35.11 6.72
N GLU A 197 -14.99 -34.61 5.93
CA GLU A 197 -15.25 -34.08 4.60
C GLU A 197 -15.17 -35.18 3.56
N THR A 198 -16.32 -35.55 3.01
CA THR A 198 -16.35 -36.25 1.73
C THR A 198 -16.42 -35.20 0.64
N LYS A 199 -15.28 -34.94 -0.01
CA LYS A 199 -15.27 -34.11 -1.22
C LYS A 199 -16.15 -34.83 -2.24
N LYS A 200 -17.28 -34.22 -2.60
CA LYS A 200 -17.97 -34.61 -3.84
C LYS A 200 -16.91 -34.50 -4.93
N GLU A 201 -16.79 -35.51 -5.80
CA GLU A 201 -15.90 -35.44 -6.97
C GLU A 201 -16.11 -34.07 -7.59
N MET A 202 -15.15 -33.16 -7.39
CA MET A 202 -15.35 -31.79 -7.80
C MET A 202 -15.53 -31.85 -9.30
N ALA A 203 -16.61 -31.23 -9.78
CA ALA A 203 -16.55 -30.52 -11.04
C ALA A 203 -15.24 -29.73 -11.00
N LYS A 204 -14.24 -30.27 -11.71
CA LYS A 204 -12.87 -29.76 -11.83
C LYS A 204 -12.88 -28.26 -11.57
N THR A 205 -12.13 -27.77 -10.57
CA THR A 205 -11.41 -26.51 -10.77
C THR A 205 -10.90 -26.58 -12.19
N SER A 206 -11.42 -25.73 -13.09
CA SER A 206 -11.31 -26.04 -14.52
C SER A 206 -9.85 -26.35 -14.81
N ALA A 207 -9.54 -27.44 -15.51
CA ALA A 207 -8.15 -27.86 -15.73
C ALA A 207 -7.27 -26.69 -16.25
N LEU A 208 -7.92 -25.71 -16.89
CA LEU A 208 -7.39 -24.40 -17.26
C LEU A 208 -6.88 -23.58 -16.06
N GLN A 209 -7.62 -23.41 -14.97
CA GLN A 209 -7.16 -22.67 -13.78
C GLN A 209 -5.91 -23.30 -13.15
N GLU A 210 -5.89 -24.63 -12.98
CA GLU A 210 -4.72 -25.35 -12.44
C GLU A 210 -3.50 -25.21 -13.36
N THR A 211 -3.71 -25.28 -14.67
CA THR A 211 -2.64 -25.06 -15.66
C THR A 211 -2.12 -23.63 -15.58
N ILE A 212 -2.99 -22.63 -15.54
CA ILE A 212 -2.61 -21.22 -15.45
C ILE A 212 -1.85 -20.96 -14.14
N ASP A 213 -2.35 -21.44 -13.00
CA ASP A 213 -1.69 -21.26 -11.71
C ASP A 213 -0.29 -21.89 -11.71
N HIS A 214 -0.07 -23.04 -12.36
CA HIS A 214 1.27 -23.64 -12.48
C HIS A 214 2.30 -22.71 -13.14
N TYR A 215 1.91 -22.00 -14.21
CA TYR A 215 2.79 -21.03 -14.88
C TYR A 215 2.90 -19.71 -14.12
N VAL A 216 1.76 -19.19 -13.63
CA VAL A 216 1.68 -17.87 -12.98
C VAL A 216 2.33 -17.87 -11.60
N THR A 217 2.31 -18.99 -10.88
CA THR A 217 2.92 -19.11 -9.53
C THR A 217 4.40 -19.50 -9.58
N ASN A 218 4.92 -19.89 -10.75
CA ASN A 218 6.34 -20.14 -10.91
C ASN A 218 7.12 -18.82 -10.70
N PRO A 219 8.15 -18.78 -9.83
CA PRO A 219 8.85 -17.54 -9.51
C PRO A 219 9.47 -16.83 -10.72
N PHE A 220 9.96 -17.58 -11.71
CA PHE A 220 10.59 -16.98 -12.89
C PHE A 220 9.56 -16.56 -13.93
N ILE A 221 8.66 -17.48 -14.30
CA ILE A 221 7.64 -17.23 -15.34
C ILE A 221 6.63 -16.19 -14.85
N GLY A 222 6.20 -16.27 -13.59
CA GLY A 222 5.27 -15.32 -12.99
C GLY A 222 5.83 -13.91 -12.90
N ILE A 223 7.11 -13.74 -12.55
CA ILE A 223 7.79 -12.42 -12.58
C ILE A 223 7.88 -11.91 -14.02
N LEU A 224 8.29 -12.75 -14.97
CA LEU A 224 8.38 -12.34 -16.38
C LEU A 224 7.03 -11.91 -16.95
N LEU A 225 5.97 -12.67 -16.65
CA LEU A 225 4.60 -12.36 -17.02
C LEU A 225 4.12 -11.05 -16.37
N PHE A 226 4.43 -10.84 -15.09
CA PHE A 226 4.12 -9.59 -14.40
C PHE A 226 4.81 -8.40 -15.06
N VAL A 227 6.11 -8.50 -15.34
CA VAL A 227 6.86 -7.45 -16.05
C VAL A 227 6.27 -7.20 -17.43
N GLY A 228 5.90 -8.24 -18.18
CA GLY A 228 5.26 -8.11 -19.49
C GLY A 228 3.90 -7.41 -19.44
N ILE A 229 3.04 -7.77 -18.48
CA ILE A 229 1.73 -7.11 -18.27
C ILE A 229 1.92 -5.64 -17.89
N MET A 230 2.87 -5.35 -17.00
CA MET A 230 3.16 -3.98 -16.59
C MET A 230 3.76 -3.15 -17.73
N ALA A 231 4.64 -3.74 -18.54
CA ALA A 231 5.20 -3.09 -19.73
C ALA A 231 4.10 -2.76 -20.75
N LEU A 232 3.16 -3.69 -20.98
CA LEU A 232 1.99 -3.43 -21.82
C LEU A 232 1.11 -2.32 -21.24
N ALA A 233 0.89 -2.32 -19.93
CA ALA A 233 0.11 -1.28 -19.25
C ALA A 233 0.71 0.12 -19.48
N PHE A 234 2.03 0.26 -19.44
CA PHE A 234 2.69 1.52 -19.78
C PHE A 234 2.64 1.85 -21.24
N GLN A 235 2.85 0.88 -22.11
CA GLN A 235 2.83 1.16 -23.53
C GLN A 235 1.47 1.76 -23.90
N LEU A 236 0.38 1.17 -23.38
CA LEU A 236 -0.98 1.66 -23.55
C LEU A 236 -1.24 3.00 -22.86
N SER A 237 -0.73 3.20 -21.64
CA SER A 237 -0.93 4.43 -20.87
C SER A 237 -0.09 5.59 -21.38
N ILE A 238 1.23 5.43 -21.53
CA ILE A 238 2.18 6.51 -21.75
C ILE A 238 2.50 6.75 -23.23
N ASN A 239 2.46 5.71 -24.08
CA ASN A 239 2.94 5.83 -25.46
C ASN A 239 1.84 5.66 -26.53
N THR A 240 0.62 5.26 -26.14
CA THR A 240 -0.48 5.09 -27.11
C THR A 240 -1.76 5.75 -26.63
N VAL A 241 -2.62 5.05 -25.89
CA VAL A 241 -3.98 5.51 -25.61
C VAL A 241 -4.00 6.73 -24.72
N GLY A 242 -3.25 6.73 -23.62
CA GLY A 242 -3.24 7.88 -22.71
C GLY A 242 -2.59 9.10 -23.34
N LEU A 243 -1.50 8.93 -24.10
CA LEU A 243 -0.82 10.02 -24.81
C LEU A 243 -1.72 10.64 -25.88
N PHE A 244 -2.34 9.80 -26.72
CA PHE A 244 -3.27 10.27 -27.75
C PHE A 244 -4.40 11.14 -27.16
N ILE A 245 -4.96 10.73 -26.01
CA ILE A 245 -5.99 11.50 -25.31
C ILE A 245 -5.40 12.77 -24.69
N ALA A 246 -4.20 12.68 -24.09
CA ALA A 246 -3.51 13.81 -23.48
C ALA A 246 -3.22 14.90 -24.52
N ASP A 247 -2.54 14.57 -25.62
CA ASP A 247 -2.17 15.51 -26.68
C ASP A 247 -3.41 16.17 -27.29
N SER A 248 -4.48 15.38 -27.50
CA SER A 248 -5.75 15.92 -28.01
C SER A 248 -6.37 16.97 -27.07
N LEU A 249 -6.28 16.74 -25.75
CA LEU A 249 -6.81 17.68 -24.76
C LEU A 249 -5.89 18.89 -24.57
N VAL A 250 -4.57 18.70 -24.58
CA VAL A 250 -3.58 19.77 -24.46
C VAL A 250 -3.67 20.70 -25.67
N ALA A 251 -3.70 20.16 -26.89
CA ALA A 251 -3.87 20.95 -28.11
C ALA A 251 -5.17 21.77 -28.11
N PHE A 252 -6.25 21.22 -27.55
CA PHE A 252 -7.49 21.96 -27.37
C PHE A 252 -7.34 23.14 -26.39
N ILE A 253 -6.62 22.94 -25.28
CA ILE A 253 -6.35 23.98 -24.29
C ILE A 253 -5.41 25.05 -24.86
N GLU A 254 -4.37 24.65 -25.60
CA GLU A 254 -3.43 25.57 -26.27
C GLU A 254 -4.14 26.42 -27.32
N GLY A 255 -5.11 25.86 -28.07
CA GLY A 255 -5.96 26.64 -28.96
C GLY A 255 -6.78 27.71 -28.24
N ILE A 256 -7.27 27.41 -27.03
CA ILE A 256 -7.94 28.39 -26.15
C ILE A 256 -6.92 29.41 -25.62
N GLN A 257 -5.73 28.97 -25.23
CA GLN A 257 -4.65 29.84 -24.74
C GLN A 257 -4.26 30.88 -25.80
N GLY A 258 -4.05 30.47 -27.06
CA GLY A 258 -3.76 31.39 -28.16
C GLY A 258 -4.89 32.39 -28.40
N SER A 259 -6.15 31.93 -28.39
CA SER A 259 -7.32 32.81 -28.55
C SER A 259 -7.43 33.87 -27.45
N ILE A 260 -7.08 33.49 -26.22
CA ILE A 260 -7.05 34.40 -25.06
C ILE A 260 -5.88 35.39 -25.17
N ALA A 261 -4.69 34.90 -25.58
CA ALA A 261 -3.52 35.73 -25.81
C ALA A 261 -3.79 36.82 -26.86
N ASP A 262 -4.36 36.46 -28.00
CA ASP A 262 -4.72 37.39 -29.08
C ASP A 262 -5.76 38.43 -28.62
N SER A 263 -6.74 37.99 -27.83
CA SER A 263 -7.77 38.88 -27.26
C SER A 263 -7.20 39.88 -26.26
N LEU A 264 -6.26 39.44 -25.41
CA LEU A 264 -5.57 40.28 -24.41
C LEU A 264 -4.64 41.29 -25.08
N ALA A 265 -3.94 40.86 -26.13
CA ALA A 265 -3.10 41.72 -26.96
C ALA A 265 -3.95 42.78 -27.69
N GLY A 266 -5.08 42.38 -28.27
CA GLY A 266 -6.02 43.30 -28.92
C GLY A 266 -6.67 44.31 -27.96
N ALA A 267 -6.77 43.98 -26.67
CA ALA A 267 -7.27 44.88 -25.63
C ALA A 267 -6.21 45.85 -25.05
N GLY A 268 -4.95 45.75 -25.49
CA GLY A 268 -3.85 46.58 -24.98
C GLY A 268 -3.47 46.25 -23.53
N THR A 269 -3.66 44.99 -23.11
CA THR A 269 -3.34 44.54 -21.75
C THR A 269 -1.83 44.54 -21.52
N ASN A 270 -1.40 44.75 -20.27
CA ASN A 270 0.02 44.65 -19.89
C ASN A 270 0.58 43.25 -20.22
N GLU A 271 1.75 43.21 -20.87
CA GLU A 271 2.44 42.00 -21.33
C GLU A 271 2.62 40.96 -20.21
N PHE A 272 2.96 41.41 -19.00
CA PHE A 272 3.10 40.53 -17.84
C PHE A 272 1.75 39.90 -17.43
N LEU A 273 0.67 40.67 -17.45
CA LEU A 273 -0.66 40.14 -17.08
C LEU A 273 -1.15 39.13 -18.11
N SER A 274 -0.82 39.35 -19.39
CA SER A 274 -1.07 38.38 -20.44
C SER A 274 -0.31 37.08 -20.18
N ALA A 275 1.01 37.15 -19.97
CA ALA A 275 1.86 35.99 -19.71
C ALA A 275 1.47 35.24 -18.42
N LEU A 276 1.04 35.95 -17.36
CA LEU A 276 0.56 35.32 -16.14
C LEU A 276 -0.72 34.49 -16.38
N LEU A 277 -1.65 35.01 -17.19
CA LEU A 277 -2.89 34.32 -17.50
C LEU A 277 -2.66 33.15 -18.47
N THR A 278 -1.88 33.36 -19.52
CA THR A 278 -1.63 32.36 -20.56
C THR A 278 -0.65 31.30 -20.08
N ASP A 279 0.54 31.69 -19.61
CA ASP A 279 1.63 30.74 -19.38
C ASP A 279 1.66 30.27 -17.93
N GLY A 280 1.33 31.15 -16.98
CA GLY A 280 1.24 30.81 -15.56
C GLY A 280 0.02 29.94 -15.24
N ILE A 281 -1.19 30.47 -15.48
CA ILE A 281 -2.44 29.81 -15.07
C ILE A 281 -2.91 28.79 -16.10
N ILE A 282 -3.11 29.18 -17.37
CA ILE A 282 -3.61 28.27 -18.41
C ILE A 282 -2.56 27.20 -18.72
N GLY A 283 -1.28 27.54 -18.84
CA GLY A 283 -0.19 26.57 -18.99
C GLY A 283 -0.11 25.58 -17.82
N GLY A 284 -0.27 26.06 -16.58
CA GLY A 284 -0.36 25.18 -15.40
C GLY A 284 -1.57 24.23 -15.46
N PHE A 285 -2.70 24.70 -15.97
CA PHE A 285 -3.89 23.86 -16.17
C PHE A 285 -3.70 22.85 -17.31
N ALA A 286 -3.06 23.25 -18.41
CA ALA A 286 -2.71 22.38 -19.53
C ALA A 286 -1.81 21.22 -19.07
N ALA A 287 -0.82 21.50 -18.22
CA ALA A 287 0.04 20.46 -17.63
C ALA A 287 -0.78 19.43 -16.83
N VAL A 288 -1.71 19.87 -15.97
CA VAL A 288 -2.58 18.96 -15.21
C VAL A 288 -3.43 18.08 -16.11
N ILE A 289 -4.04 18.67 -17.14
CA ILE A 289 -4.93 17.94 -18.05
C ILE A 289 -4.14 17.02 -18.97
N GLY A 290 -2.91 17.37 -19.37
CA GLY A 290 -2.03 16.47 -20.12
C GLY A 290 -1.65 15.21 -19.33
N PHE A 291 -1.43 15.33 -18.02
CA PHE A 291 -1.07 14.16 -17.20
C PHE A 291 -2.26 13.26 -16.82
N LEU A 292 -3.46 13.82 -16.72
CA LEU A 292 -4.64 13.13 -16.21
C LEU A 292 -5.00 11.85 -17.02
N PRO A 293 -5.08 11.87 -18.37
CA PRO A 293 -5.39 10.69 -19.18
C PRO A 293 -4.39 9.54 -19.01
N LEU A 294 -3.10 9.87 -18.91
CA LEU A 294 -2.02 8.89 -18.71
C LEU A 294 -2.29 8.07 -17.44
N ILE A 295 -2.54 8.76 -16.32
CA ILE A 295 -2.83 8.12 -15.02
C ILE A 295 -4.16 7.35 -15.06
N MET A 296 -5.19 7.91 -15.69
CA MET A 296 -6.50 7.25 -15.80
C MET A 296 -6.41 5.91 -16.54
N VAL A 297 -5.75 5.87 -17.71
CA VAL A 297 -5.55 4.62 -18.47
C VAL A 297 -4.73 3.62 -17.65
N LEU A 298 -3.68 4.06 -16.96
CA LEU A 298 -2.87 3.18 -16.10
C LEU A 298 -3.71 2.58 -14.96
N MET A 299 -4.53 3.40 -14.29
CA MET A 299 -5.40 2.96 -13.20
C MET A 299 -6.50 2.00 -13.67
N PHE A 300 -7.03 2.23 -14.88
CA PHE A 300 -7.98 1.31 -15.51
C PHE A 300 -7.36 -0.07 -15.71
N ILE A 301 -6.15 -0.14 -16.27
CA ILE A 301 -5.44 -1.41 -16.49
C ILE A 301 -5.08 -2.08 -15.17
N LEU A 302 -4.56 -1.33 -14.19
CA LEU A 302 -4.27 -1.85 -12.85
C LEU A 302 -5.52 -2.42 -12.17
N SER A 303 -6.67 -1.76 -12.33
CA SER A 303 -7.95 -2.26 -11.81
C SER A 303 -8.38 -3.58 -12.47
N LEU A 304 -8.14 -3.74 -13.78
CA LEU A 304 -8.40 -5.01 -14.47
C LEU A 304 -7.49 -6.14 -13.95
N VAL A 305 -6.20 -5.83 -13.73
CA VAL A 305 -5.22 -6.79 -13.18
C VAL A 305 -5.60 -7.18 -11.74
N GLU A 306 -6.05 -6.22 -10.93
CA GLU A 306 -6.54 -6.47 -9.56
C GLU A 306 -7.78 -7.36 -9.54
N ASP A 307 -8.81 -7.03 -10.33
CA ASP A 307 -10.08 -7.77 -10.38
C ASP A 307 -9.92 -9.19 -10.97
N SER A 308 -8.88 -9.44 -11.77
CA SER A 308 -8.59 -10.76 -12.35
C SER A 308 -8.10 -11.81 -11.34
N GLY A 309 -7.67 -11.39 -10.14
CA GLY A 309 -7.05 -12.26 -9.15
C GLY A 309 -5.56 -12.55 -9.37
N PHE A 310 -4.94 -11.94 -10.40
CA PHE A 310 -3.51 -12.10 -10.72
C PHE A 310 -2.59 -11.56 -9.61
N LEU A 311 -2.92 -10.41 -9.01
CA LEU A 311 -2.11 -9.80 -7.93
C LEU A 311 -1.95 -10.72 -6.71
N ALA A 312 -2.93 -11.58 -6.42
CA ALA A 312 -2.85 -12.53 -5.31
C ALA A 312 -1.77 -13.61 -5.55
N ARG A 313 -1.59 -14.07 -6.80
CA ARG A 313 -0.53 -15.05 -7.16
C ARG A 313 0.83 -14.41 -7.13
N ILE A 314 0.94 -13.19 -7.67
CA ILE A 314 2.18 -12.41 -7.60
C ILE A 314 2.60 -12.20 -6.15
N ALA A 315 1.64 -11.92 -5.25
CA ALA A 315 1.93 -11.80 -3.83
C ALA A 315 2.52 -13.07 -3.20
N MET A 316 2.13 -14.25 -3.69
CA MET A 316 2.68 -15.54 -3.26
C MET A 316 4.15 -15.70 -3.71
N ILE A 317 4.48 -15.30 -4.94
CA ILE A 317 5.86 -15.36 -5.47
C ILE A 317 6.81 -14.47 -4.66
N PHE A 318 6.37 -13.28 -4.27
CA PHE A 318 7.20 -12.33 -3.52
C PHE A 318 7.25 -12.61 -2.02
N ASP A 319 6.39 -13.48 -1.48
CA ASP A 319 6.31 -13.77 -0.03
C ASP A 319 7.65 -14.24 0.59
N PRO A 320 8.43 -15.17 -0.02
CA PRO A 320 9.71 -15.60 0.54
C PRO A 320 10.74 -14.47 0.66
N LEU A 321 10.75 -13.56 -0.32
CA LEU A 321 11.64 -12.41 -0.33
C LEU A 321 11.23 -11.38 0.72
N PHE A 322 9.93 -11.09 0.82
CA PHE A 322 9.38 -10.11 1.74
C PHE A 322 9.48 -10.56 3.20
N LYS A 323 9.40 -11.87 3.46
CA LYS A 323 9.66 -12.44 4.79
C LYS A 323 11.07 -12.11 5.30
N LYS A 324 12.08 -12.06 4.43
CA LYS A 324 13.46 -11.69 4.84
C LYS A 324 13.54 -10.27 5.41
N ILE A 325 12.75 -9.34 4.86
CA ILE A 325 12.66 -7.95 5.31
C ILE A 325 11.62 -7.71 6.42
N GLY A 326 10.98 -8.75 6.94
CA GLY A 326 10.00 -8.65 8.04
C GLY A 326 8.57 -8.32 7.59
N LEU A 327 8.28 -8.47 6.29
CA LEU A 327 6.97 -8.21 5.70
C LEU A 327 6.30 -9.53 5.26
N SER A 328 4.96 -9.51 5.16
CA SER A 328 4.23 -10.59 4.48
C SER A 328 4.09 -10.30 2.98
N GLY A 329 3.86 -11.34 2.16
CA GLY A 329 3.51 -11.21 0.75
C GLY A 329 2.36 -10.22 0.46
N LYS A 330 1.40 -10.02 1.38
CA LYS A 330 0.36 -8.96 1.27
C LYS A 330 0.93 -7.54 1.08
N SER A 331 2.18 -7.30 1.48
CA SER A 331 2.82 -5.98 1.41
C SER A 331 3.22 -5.58 -0.01
N ILE A 332 3.36 -6.54 -0.93
CA ILE A 332 3.66 -6.24 -2.33
C ILE A 332 2.44 -5.65 -3.04
N ILE A 333 1.21 -5.98 -2.61
CA ILE A 333 -0.02 -5.48 -3.24
C ILE A 333 -0.06 -3.94 -3.18
N PRO A 334 0.13 -3.29 -2.01
CA PRO A 334 0.28 -1.84 -1.94
C PRO A 334 1.40 -1.24 -2.77
N MET A 335 2.52 -1.94 -2.92
CA MET A 335 3.66 -1.48 -3.71
C MET A 335 3.34 -1.52 -5.21
N ILE A 336 2.67 -2.57 -5.68
CA ILE A 336 2.21 -2.69 -7.07
C ILE A 336 1.13 -1.64 -7.37
N VAL A 337 0.20 -1.39 -6.45
CA VAL A 337 -0.77 -0.30 -6.61
C VAL A 337 -0.07 1.07 -6.59
N GLY A 338 0.95 1.22 -5.74
CA GLY A 338 1.79 2.42 -5.62
C GLY A 338 2.54 2.78 -6.90
N TYR A 339 2.82 1.78 -7.72
CA TYR A 339 3.42 1.93 -9.04
C TYR A 339 2.55 2.75 -10.01
N GLY A 340 1.23 2.68 -9.89
CA GLY A 340 0.35 3.63 -10.58
C GLY A 340 0.47 5.01 -9.95
N CYS A 341 0.14 5.10 -8.66
CA CYS A 341 0.24 6.32 -7.88
C CYS A 341 0.48 5.98 -6.41
N ALA A 342 1.42 6.70 -5.79
CA ALA A 342 1.79 6.47 -4.39
C ALA A 342 0.61 6.69 -3.42
N ILE A 343 -0.38 7.54 -3.75
CA ILE A 343 -1.54 7.83 -2.90
C ILE A 343 -2.41 6.57 -2.67
N PRO A 344 -3.06 5.98 -3.70
CA PRO A 344 -3.85 4.76 -3.52
C PRO A 344 -2.98 3.57 -3.08
N GLY A 345 -1.71 3.52 -3.50
CA GLY A 345 -0.75 2.54 -3.01
C GLY A 345 -0.60 2.59 -1.50
N VAL A 346 -0.30 3.76 -0.94
CA VAL A 346 -0.20 3.96 0.51
C VAL A 346 -1.52 3.65 1.21
N MET A 347 -2.66 4.16 0.72
CA MET A 347 -3.96 3.91 1.35
C MET A 347 -4.35 2.42 1.36
N SER A 348 -3.92 1.64 0.37
CA SER A 348 -4.19 0.20 0.33
C SER A 348 -3.47 -0.59 1.43
N THR A 349 -2.44 0.00 2.07
CA THR A 349 -1.75 -0.62 3.22
C THR A 349 -2.67 -0.85 4.42
N ARG A 350 -3.82 -0.17 4.49
CA ARG A 350 -4.86 -0.42 5.51
C ARG A 350 -5.38 -1.87 5.55
N THR A 351 -5.21 -2.61 4.45
CA THR A 351 -5.56 -4.04 4.36
C THR A 351 -4.63 -4.93 5.18
N ILE A 352 -3.46 -4.42 5.59
CA ILE A 352 -2.48 -5.11 6.43
C ILE A 352 -2.88 -4.93 7.90
N LYS A 353 -3.36 -6.01 8.53
CA LYS A 353 -3.83 -6.01 9.92
C LYS A 353 -2.72 -5.69 10.94
N ASN A 354 -1.51 -6.21 10.72
CA ASN A 354 -0.40 -5.99 11.65
C ASN A 354 0.14 -4.56 11.51
N GLU A 355 0.13 -3.80 12.61
CA GLU A 355 0.50 -2.38 12.60
C GLU A 355 1.97 -2.14 12.21
N LYS A 356 2.90 -2.99 12.65
CA LYS A 356 4.33 -2.86 12.30
C LYS A 356 4.52 -3.08 10.79
N GLN A 357 3.93 -4.15 10.24
CA GLN A 357 3.98 -4.41 8.81
C GLN A 357 3.31 -3.31 8.00
N ARG A 358 2.13 -2.82 8.43
CA ARG A 358 1.44 -1.70 7.78
C ARG A 358 2.36 -0.48 7.70
N ARG A 359 2.94 -0.05 8.83
CA ARG A 359 3.83 1.12 8.87
C ARG A 359 5.06 0.96 7.98
N MET A 360 5.71 -0.21 8.01
CA MET A 360 6.86 -0.49 7.14
C MET A 360 6.48 -0.43 5.67
N THR A 361 5.38 -1.08 5.27
CA THR A 361 4.88 -1.05 3.90
C THR A 361 4.52 0.38 3.47
N THR A 362 3.85 1.16 4.33
CA THR A 362 3.54 2.58 4.07
C THR A 362 4.79 3.42 3.76
N LEU A 363 5.91 3.19 4.47
CA LEU A 363 7.16 3.91 4.24
C LEU A 363 7.91 3.46 2.98
N LEU A 364 7.74 2.19 2.59
CA LEU A 364 8.44 1.58 1.47
C LEU A 364 7.73 1.79 0.13
N THR A 365 6.38 1.85 0.12
CA THR A 365 5.60 2.06 -1.10
C THR A 365 6.05 3.26 -1.94
N PRO A 366 6.40 4.43 -1.38
CA PRO A 366 6.86 5.59 -2.16
C PRO A 366 8.18 5.43 -2.91
N PHE A 367 9.01 4.42 -2.58
CA PHE A 367 10.24 4.13 -3.33
C PHE A 367 9.93 3.48 -4.69
N VAL A 368 8.74 2.94 -4.87
CA VAL A 368 8.26 2.49 -6.17
C VAL A 368 8.12 3.71 -7.09
N PRO A 369 8.78 3.76 -8.25
CA PRO A 369 8.62 4.86 -9.17
C PRO A 369 7.20 4.82 -9.74
N CYS A 370 6.39 5.83 -9.41
CA CYS A 370 5.00 5.93 -9.87
C CYS A 370 4.90 6.58 -11.26
N GLY A 371 3.71 6.55 -11.88
CA GLY A 371 3.49 7.14 -13.21
C GLY A 371 3.94 8.60 -13.33
N ALA A 372 3.74 9.41 -12.28
CA ALA A 372 4.17 10.82 -12.23
C ALA A 372 5.70 11.03 -12.28
N LYS A 373 6.48 9.97 -12.03
CA LYS A 373 7.95 10.00 -12.12
C LYS A 373 8.46 9.63 -13.51
N ALA A 374 7.62 9.03 -14.36
CA ALA A 374 8.00 8.65 -15.72
C ALA A 374 8.43 9.84 -16.60
N PRO A 375 7.81 11.03 -16.54
CA PRO A 375 8.24 12.20 -17.32
C PRO A 375 9.67 12.65 -16.97
N ILE A 376 10.05 12.58 -15.69
CA ILE A 376 11.42 12.87 -15.25
C ILE A 376 12.38 11.88 -15.90
N ILE A 377 12.06 10.58 -15.86
CA ILE A 377 12.89 9.55 -16.47
C ILE A 377 12.99 9.77 -17.97
N ALA A 378 11.86 9.99 -18.65
CA ALA A 378 11.82 10.24 -20.09
C ALA A 378 12.66 11.46 -20.49
N LEU A 379 12.51 12.58 -19.77
CA LEU A 379 13.28 13.79 -20.02
C LEU A 379 14.79 13.53 -19.93
N PHE A 380 15.27 12.99 -18.81
CA PHE A 380 16.71 12.80 -18.61
C PHE A 380 17.28 11.66 -19.47
N VAL A 381 16.53 10.60 -19.74
CA VAL A 381 16.95 9.51 -20.63
C VAL A 381 17.01 9.97 -22.09
N GLY A 382 16.01 10.71 -22.57
CA GLY A 382 16.00 11.30 -23.90
C GLY A 382 17.14 12.31 -24.06
N ALA A 383 17.31 13.19 -23.08
CA ALA A 383 18.33 14.23 -23.10
C ALA A 383 19.76 13.66 -23.03
N PHE A 384 20.08 12.79 -22.05
CA PHE A 384 21.46 12.40 -21.72
C PHE A 384 21.87 10.98 -22.17
N PHE A 385 20.93 10.12 -22.53
CA PHE A 385 21.18 8.69 -22.73
C PHE A 385 20.65 8.12 -24.06
N ASN A 386 20.41 8.98 -25.07
CA ASN A 386 19.97 8.60 -26.42
C ASN A 386 18.77 7.61 -26.40
N GLU A 387 17.77 7.88 -25.54
CA GLU A 387 16.56 7.06 -25.43
C GLU A 387 16.82 5.58 -25.06
N SER A 388 17.92 5.28 -24.37
CA SER A 388 18.26 3.90 -24.00
C SER A 388 17.22 3.29 -23.07
N ALA A 389 16.47 2.31 -23.58
CA ALA A 389 15.52 1.49 -22.81
C ALA A 389 16.17 0.77 -21.61
N LEU A 390 17.50 0.57 -21.65
CA LEU A 390 18.24 -0.03 -20.54
C LEU A 390 18.24 0.86 -19.29
N VAL A 391 18.31 2.19 -19.45
CA VAL A 391 18.33 3.13 -18.31
C VAL A 391 16.98 3.11 -17.59
N PHE A 392 15.88 2.98 -18.33
CA PHE A 392 14.56 2.72 -17.76
C PHE A 392 14.56 1.44 -16.91
N GLY A 393 14.99 0.31 -17.48
CA GLY A 393 15.04 -0.98 -16.77
C GLY A 393 15.90 -0.95 -15.49
N ILE A 394 17.09 -0.34 -15.58
CA ILE A 394 18.01 -0.19 -14.44
C ILE A 394 17.38 0.67 -13.34
N THR A 395 16.65 1.74 -13.68
CA THR A 395 16.00 2.61 -12.71
C THR A 395 15.01 1.84 -11.82
N TYR A 396 14.18 0.99 -12.43
CA TYR A 396 13.24 0.15 -11.67
C TYR A 396 13.93 -0.97 -10.89
N LEU A 397 15.02 -1.53 -11.42
CA LEU A 397 15.85 -2.49 -10.69
C LEU A 397 16.46 -1.86 -9.43
N VAL A 398 17.02 -0.66 -9.54
CA VAL A 398 17.56 0.11 -8.41
C VAL A 398 16.46 0.38 -7.39
N ALA A 399 15.27 0.81 -7.84
CA ALA A 399 14.13 1.02 -6.95
C ALA A 399 13.76 -0.25 -6.15
N PHE A 400 13.71 -1.40 -6.82
CA PHE A 400 13.42 -2.68 -6.17
C PHE A 400 14.49 -3.08 -5.14
N LEU A 401 15.77 -2.90 -5.49
CA LEU A 401 16.89 -3.13 -4.56
C LEU A 401 16.82 -2.19 -3.35
N LEU A 402 16.48 -0.91 -3.56
CA LEU A 402 16.30 0.06 -2.47
C LEU A 402 15.16 -0.33 -1.53
N ILE A 403 14.03 -0.82 -2.04
CA ILE A 403 12.93 -1.31 -1.21
C ILE A 403 13.42 -2.43 -0.27
N ILE A 404 14.24 -3.36 -0.77
CA ILE A 404 14.81 -4.44 0.04
C ILE A 404 15.81 -3.89 1.08
N LEU A 405 16.75 -3.04 0.66
CA LEU A 405 17.78 -2.49 1.54
C LEU A 405 17.20 -1.60 2.63
N VAL A 406 16.28 -0.70 2.28
CA VAL A 406 15.57 0.16 3.24
C VAL A 406 14.65 -0.69 4.13
N GLY A 407 14.03 -1.74 3.59
CA GLY A 407 13.25 -2.69 4.38
C GLY A 407 14.09 -3.39 5.46
N LEU A 408 15.29 -3.86 5.10
CA LEU A 408 16.26 -4.43 6.05
C LEU A 408 16.73 -3.40 7.09
N LEU A 409 16.97 -2.16 6.66
CA LEU A 409 17.36 -1.07 7.55
C LEU A 409 16.27 -0.75 8.56
N ILE A 410 15.01 -0.58 8.12
CA ILE A 410 13.87 -0.32 8.99
C ILE A 410 13.66 -1.51 9.94
N LYS A 411 13.78 -2.75 9.44
CA LYS A 411 13.72 -3.96 10.28
C LYS A 411 14.79 -3.94 11.39
N ALA A 412 16.03 -3.60 11.05
CA ALA A 412 17.13 -3.52 12.01
C ALA A 412 16.93 -2.41 13.05
N ILE A 413 16.35 -1.27 12.67
CA ILE A 413 16.05 -0.14 13.57
C ILE A 413 14.86 -0.46 14.48
N THR A 414 13.82 -1.11 13.96
CA THR A 414 12.54 -1.29 14.65
C THR A 414 12.41 -2.63 15.38
N GLY A 415 13.32 -3.57 15.13
CA GLY A 415 13.31 -4.90 15.76
C GLY A 415 12.13 -5.77 15.32
N ALA A 416 11.70 -5.63 14.05
CA ALA A 416 10.52 -6.29 13.49
C ALA A 416 10.66 -7.83 13.27
N ASP A 417 11.47 -8.52 14.06
CA ASP A 417 11.68 -9.98 13.94
C ASP A 417 10.52 -10.83 14.48
N ASP A 418 9.63 -10.23 15.29
CA ASP A 418 8.66 -10.96 16.11
C ASP A 418 7.28 -11.16 15.43
N VAL A 419 7.14 -10.93 14.12
CA VAL A 419 5.87 -11.11 13.41
C VAL A 419 5.96 -12.28 12.43
N LYS A 420 6.00 -13.50 12.95
CA LYS A 420 5.76 -14.72 12.14
C LYS A 420 4.26 -14.91 11.94
N ASN A 421 3.64 -14.06 11.13
CA ASN A 421 2.28 -14.33 10.69
C ASN A 421 2.35 -15.41 9.61
N TYR A 422 1.79 -16.59 9.88
CA TYR A 422 1.53 -17.59 8.86
C TYR A 422 0.63 -16.96 7.80
N PHE A 423 1.21 -16.67 6.64
CA PHE A 423 0.51 -16.08 5.53
C PHE A 423 -0.38 -17.14 4.87
N ILE A 424 -1.59 -17.30 5.41
CA ILE A 424 -2.63 -18.11 4.77
C ILE A 424 -3.42 -17.16 3.86
N VAL A 425 -3.24 -17.33 2.55
CA VAL A 425 -4.06 -16.67 1.54
C VAL A 425 -4.80 -17.74 0.78
N GLU A 426 -6.11 -17.76 0.94
CA GLU A 426 -7.01 -18.43 0.02
C GLU A 426 -6.87 -17.72 -1.33
N LEU A 427 -6.35 -18.43 -2.34
CA LEU A 427 -6.22 -17.88 -3.69
C LEU A 427 -7.63 -17.64 -4.24
N PRO A 428 -7.99 -16.39 -4.60
CA PRO A 428 -9.30 -16.13 -5.20
C PRO A 428 -9.41 -16.88 -6.53
N GLU A 429 -10.59 -17.38 -6.87
CA GLU A 429 -10.83 -17.99 -8.20
C GLU A 429 -10.55 -16.95 -9.30
N TYR A 430 -9.99 -17.37 -10.45
CA TYR A 430 -9.83 -16.49 -11.61
C TYR A 430 -11.20 -16.00 -12.06
N ARG A 431 -11.33 -14.69 -12.23
CA ARG A 431 -12.56 -14.04 -12.71
C ARG A 431 -12.21 -13.16 -13.91
N LEU A 432 -13.11 -13.14 -14.89
CA LEU A 432 -13.02 -12.13 -15.95
C LEU A 432 -13.22 -10.75 -15.31
N PRO A 433 -12.28 -9.81 -15.48
CA PRO A 433 -12.36 -8.52 -14.81
C PRO A 433 -13.52 -7.70 -15.38
N SER A 434 -14.21 -6.97 -14.51
CA SER A 434 -15.34 -6.13 -14.93
C SER A 434 -14.82 -4.83 -15.56
N VAL A 435 -14.94 -4.72 -16.88
CA VAL A 435 -14.60 -3.49 -17.63
C VAL A 435 -15.39 -2.29 -17.11
N LYS A 436 -16.69 -2.46 -16.84
CA LYS A 436 -17.56 -1.40 -16.32
C LYS A 436 -17.09 -0.90 -14.95
N ARG A 437 -16.77 -1.80 -14.03
CA ARG A 437 -16.29 -1.42 -12.69
C ARG A 437 -14.93 -0.73 -12.76
N SER A 438 -14.03 -1.24 -13.59
CA SER A 438 -12.70 -0.66 -13.78
C SER A 438 -12.80 0.74 -14.40
N PHE A 439 -13.72 0.95 -15.34
CA PHE A 439 -13.97 2.27 -15.93
C PHE A 439 -14.54 3.27 -14.90
N LEU A 440 -15.51 2.87 -14.09
CA LEU A 440 -16.04 3.74 -13.03
C LEU A 440 -14.96 4.10 -12.00
N LYS A 441 -14.16 3.11 -11.56
CA LYS A 441 -13.02 3.34 -10.65
C LYS A 441 -11.99 4.29 -11.27
N MET A 442 -11.70 4.15 -12.57
CA MET A 442 -10.85 5.08 -13.31
C MET A 442 -11.41 6.52 -13.26
N MET A 443 -12.71 6.69 -13.55
CA MET A 443 -13.35 8.01 -13.53
C MET A 443 -13.33 8.66 -12.13
N ASP A 444 -13.63 7.88 -11.09
CA ASP A 444 -13.60 8.37 -9.70
C ASP A 444 -12.19 8.81 -9.31
N THR A 445 -11.18 8.02 -9.65
CA THR A 445 -9.77 8.32 -9.36
C THR A 445 -9.30 9.55 -10.14
N GLY A 446 -9.68 9.66 -11.42
CA GLY A 446 -9.36 10.81 -12.26
C GLY A 446 -9.99 12.10 -11.75
N LYS A 447 -11.26 12.05 -11.31
CA LYS A 447 -11.93 13.19 -10.68
C LYS A 447 -11.24 13.62 -9.39
N GLU A 448 -10.86 12.66 -8.53
CA GLU A 448 -10.16 12.97 -7.29
C GLU A 448 -8.80 13.64 -7.55
N PHE A 449 -8.05 13.16 -8.55
CA PHE A 449 -6.81 13.78 -9.00
C PHE A 449 -7.03 15.20 -9.52
N ALA A 450 -7.97 15.39 -10.44
CA ALA A 450 -8.25 16.70 -11.05
C ALA A 450 -8.62 17.76 -10.00
N ILE A 451 -9.43 17.41 -8.99
CA ILE A 451 -9.86 18.36 -7.95
C ILE A 451 -8.76 18.59 -6.92
N ARG A 452 -8.10 17.55 -6.42
CA ARG A 452 -7.18 17.68 -5.27
C ARG A 452 -5.75 18.00 -5.70
N ALA A 453 -5.22 17.29 -6.69
CA ALA A 453 -3.86 17.53 -7.19
C ALA A 453 -3.84 18.70 -8.18
N GLY A 454 -4.84 18.77 -9.07
CA GLY A 454 -4.91 19.83 -10.08
C GLY A 454 -4.90 21.25 -9.51
N THR A 455 -5.69 21.53 -8.47
CA THR A 455 -5.68 22.86 -7.83
C THR A 455 -4.33 23.22 -7.20
N ILE A 456 -3.65 22.23 -6.61
CA ILE A 456 -2.32 22.44 -6.01
C ILE A 456 -1.28 22.71 -7.10
N ILE A 457 -1.33 21.96 -8.22
CA ILE A 457 -0.39 22.11 -9.33
C ILE A 457 -0.56 23.48 -10.01
N VAL A 458 -1.79 23.89 -10.35
CA VAL A 458 -2.03 25.21 -10.96
C VAL A 458 -1.54 26.34 -10.05
N LEU A 459 -1.81 26.25 -8.74
CA LEU A 459 -1.34 27.23 -7.77
C LEU A 459 0.19 27.23 -7.66
N ALA A 460 0.83 26.06 -7.64
CA ALA A 460 2.28 25.95 -7.59
C ALA A 460 2.93 26.54 -8.84
N ASN A 461 2.45 26.21 -10.05
CA ASN A 461 2.98 26.76 -11.29
C ASN A 461 2.79 28.28 -11.37
N THR A 462 1.63 28.79 -10.96
CA THR A 462 1.38 30.23 -10.88
C THR A 462 2.37 30.91 -9.92
N VAL A 463 2.63 30.33 -8.74
CA VAL A 463 3.58 30.87 -7.78
C VAL A 463 5.01 30.81 -8.30
N VAL A 464 5.42 29.71 -8.94
CA VAL A 464 6.75 29.56 -9.55
C VAL A 464 6.95 30.59 -10.65
N PHE A 465 5.96 30.77 -11.53
CA PHE A 465 5.98 31.79 -12.58
C PHE A 465 6.12 33.21 -12.00
N LEU A 466 5.33 33.54 -10.96
CA LEU A 466 5.43 34.83 -10.27
C LEU A 466 6.81 35.03 -9.63
N MET A 467 7.33 34.02 -8.92
CA MET A 467 8.63 34.09 -8.29
C MET A 467 9.78 34.17 -9.31
N GLY A 468 9.63 33.57 -10.49
CA GLY A 468 10.59 33.67 -11.59
C GLY A 468 10.55 35.03 -12.30
N SER A 469 9.39 35.71 -12.29
CA SER A 469 9.19 36.97 -13.01
C SER A 469 9.64 38.22 -12.23
N PHE A 470 9.65 38.16 -10.89
CA PHE A 470 9.93 39.32 -10.02
C PHE A 470 11.20 39.17 -9.19
N ASP A 471 11.84 40.30 -8.85
CA ASP A 471 12.82 40.41 -7.78
C ASP A 471 12.14 40.69 -6.42
N PHE A 472 12.90 40.68 -5.31
CA PHE A 472 12.34 40.99 -3.98
C PHE A 472 11.80 42.43 -3.84
N ASN A 473 12.13 43.33 -4.76
CA ASN A 473 11.58 44.68 -4.82
C ASN A 473 10.33 44.78 -5.71
N LEU A 474 9.82 43.64 -6.18
CA LEU A 474 8.67 43.51 -7.08
C LEU A 474 8.87 44.20 -8.44
N ARG A 475 10.12 44.23 -8.93
CA ARG A 475 10.46 44.67 -10.28
C ARG A 475 10.53 43.47 -11.20
N LEU A 476 10.06 43.65 -12.44
CA LEU A 476 10.15 42.62 -13.48
C LEU A 476 11.61 42.40 -13.87
N VAL A 477 12.02 41.14 -13.89
CA VAL A 477 13.42 40.73 -14.03
C VAL A 477 13.83 40.55 -15.51
N GLY A 478 12.87 40.50 -16.45
CA GLY A 478 13.15 40.33 -17.88
C GLY A 478 14.05 39.13 -18.14
N ASP A 479 15.08 39.29 -18.98
CA ASP A 479 16.06 38.24 -19.32
C ASP A 479 17.03 37.89 -18.18
N SER A 480 17.02 38.64 -17.07
CA SER A 480 17.99 38.50 -15.97
C SER A 480 17.54 37.50 -14.90
N VAL A 481 16.99 36.35 -15.29
CA VAL A 481 16.25 35.39 -14.43
C VAL A 481 17.02 35.00 -13.15
N ASP A 482 18.35 35.08 -13.17
CA ASP A 482 19.24 34.86 -12.01
C ASP A 482 18.97 35.81 -10.81
N ASN A 483 18.35 36.98 -11.04
CA ASN A 483 17.98 37.93 -9.98
C ASN A 483 16.53 37.75 -9.47
N SER A 484 15.82 36.72 -9.94
CA SER A 484 14.45 36.43 -9.54
C SER A 484 14.34 35.98 -8.07
N ILE A 485 13.16 36.17 -7.48
CA ILE A 485 12.83 35.62 -6.15
C ILE A 485 13.04 34.10 -6.16
N LEU A 486 12.68 33.43 -7.26
CA LEU A 486 12.86 31.99 -7.42
C LEU A 486 14.34 31.60 -7.34
N ALA A 487 15.21 32.31 -8.07
CA ALA A 487 16.65 32.08 -8.01
C ALA A 487 17.21 32.27 -6.59
N ALA A 488 16.78 33.32 -5.90
CA ALA A 488 17.25 33.59 -4.53
C ALA A 488 16.75 32.57 -3.49
N VAL A 489 15.54 32.02 -3.65
CA VAL A 489 15.01 30.96 -2.78
C VAL A 489 15.64 29.60 -3.09
N ALA A 490 15.93 29.32 -4.36
CA ALA A 490 16.49 28.04 -4.80
C ALA A 490 18.01 27.93 -4.63
N SER A 491 18.75 29.05 -4.73
CA SER A 491 20.22 29.06 -4.64
C SER A 491 20.79 28.46 -3.35
N PRO A 492 20.21 28.71 -2.15
CA PRO A 492 20.65 28.02 -0.93
C PRO A 492 20.45 26.51 -0.98
N PHE A 493 19.40 26.04 -1.67
CA PHE A 493 19.16 24.62 -1.85
C PHE A 493 20.15 23.99 -2.85
N ALA A 494 20.65 24.75 -3.82
CA ALA A 494 21.69 24.31 -4.75
C ALA A 494 22.98 23.91 -4.01
N LEU A 495 23.36 24.62 -2.92
CA LEU A 495 24.52 24.26 -2.10
C LEU A 495 24.42 22.84 -1.53
N LEU A 496 23.21 22.41 -1.17
CA LEU A 496 22.96 21.06 -0.66
C LEU A 496 23.11 20.01 -1.77
N LEU A 497 22.92 20.38 -3.04
CA LEU A 497 23.01 19.49 -4.19
C LEU A 497 24.40 19.45 -4.84
N ILE A 498 25.36 20.29 -4.43
CA ILE A 498 26.75 20.25 -4.92
C ILE A 498 27.36 18.84 -4.83
N PRO A 499 27.23 18.09 -3.70
CA PRO A 499 27.77 16.73 -3.61
C PRO A 499 27.12 15.71 -4.55
N LEU A 500 26.03 16.08 -5.24
CA LEU A 500 25.33 15.31 -6.27
C LEU A 500 25.72 15.77 -7.69
N GLY A 501 26.63 16.75 -7.82
CA GLY A 501 27.07 17.30 -9.10
C GLY A 501 26.19 18.41 -9.64
N ILE A 502 25.44 19.08 -8.76
CA ILE A 502 24.44 20.08 -9.14
C ILE A 502 24.71 21.36 -8.38
N GLY A 503 25.25 22.35 -9.07
CA GLY A 503 25.49 23.70 -8.53
C GLY A 503 24.52 24.76 -9.03
N VAL A 504 23.69 24.43 -10.03
CA VAL A 504 22.81 25.40 -10.70
C VAL A 504 21.46 25.55 -9.99
N TRP A 505 21.01 26.80 -9.82
CA TRP A 505 19.79 27.10 -9.06
C TRP A 505 18.52 26.62 -9.77
N GLN A 506 18.54 26.51 -11.11
CA GLN A 506 17.43 26.04 -11.93
C GLN A 506 17.03 24.60 -11.57
N LEU A 507 18.02 23.70 -11.46
CA LEU A 507 17.79 22.32 -11.03
C LEU A 507 17.40 22.24 -9.55
N ALA A 508 17.95 23.14 -8.71
CA ALA A 508 17.54 23.24 -7.32
C ALA A 508 16.07 23.67 -7.18
N ALA A 509 15.63 24.65 -7.97
CA ALA A 509 14.24 25.11 -8.03
C ALA A 509 13.31 23.96 -8.45
N ALA A 510 13.66 23.24 -9.52
CA ALA A 510 12.91 22.08 -9.99
C ALA A 510 12.84 20.95 -8.95
N ALA A 511 13.92 20.69 -8.21
CA ALA A 511 13.90 19.72 -7.11
C ALA A 511 12.97 20.14 -5.96
N VAL A 512 12.90 21.45 -5.65
CA VAL A 512 12.03 21.98 -4.60
C VAL A 512 10.56 21.85 -5.00
N THR A 513 10.20 22.25 -6.22
CA THR A 513 8.83 22.11 -6.74
C THR A 513 8.43 20.64 -6.88
N GLY A 514 9.40 19.76 -7.14
CA GLY A 514 9.26 18.30 -7.10
C GLY A 514 8.74 17.70 -5.79
N PHE A 515 8.86 18.40 -4.65
CA PHE A 515 8.24 17.97 -3.39
C PHE A 515 6.74 18.26 -3.33
N ILE A 516 6.27 19.25 -4.09
CA ILE A 516 4.85 19.59 -4.20
C ILE A 516 4.17 18.53 -5.06
N ALA A 517 4.65 18.35 -6.29
CA ALA A 517 4.22 17.36 -7.27
C ALA A 517 5.44 16.90 -8.07
N LYS A 518 5.55 15.59 -8.41
CA LYS A 518 6.80 15.06 -8.98
C LYS A 518 6.91 15.38 -10.47
N GLU A 519 5.79 15.37 -11.17
CA GLU A 519 5.63 15.83 -12.55
C GLU A 519 6.05 17.30 -12.73
N GLU A 520 5.93 18.12 -11.68
CA GLU A 520 6.26 19.55 -11.70
C GLU A 520 7.76 19.82 -11.88
N VAL A 521 8.62 18.83 -11.61
CA VAL A 521 10.06 18.95 -11.89
C VAL A 521 10.27 19.31 -13.36
N VAL A 522 9.55 18.65 -14.27
CA VAL A 522 9.66 18.90 -15.71
C VAL A 522 9.06 20.26 -16.08
N GLY A 523 7.89 20.60 -15.52
CA GLY A 523 7.23 21.90 -15.75
C GLY A 523 8.08 23.08 -15.29
N THR A 524 8.67 23.00 -14.10
CA THR A 524 9.57 24.03 -13.57
C THR A 524 10.84 24.18 -14.42
N LEU A 525 11.41 23.08 -14.93
CA LEU A 525 12.54 23.15 -15.84
C LEU A 525 12.16 23.82 -17.16
N ALA A 526 11.00 23.47 -17.73
CA ALA A 526 10.52 24.10 -18.95
C ALA A 526 10.36 25.62 -18.78
N VAL A 527 9.70 26.07 -17.70
CA VAL A 527 9.50 27.50 -17.41
C VAL A 527 10.84 28.22 -17.20
N VAL A 528 11.70 27.69 -16.32
CA VAL A 528 12.95 28.38 -15.95
C VAL A 528 13.93 28.46 -17.14
N TYR A 529 14.02 27.41 -17.95
CA TYR A 529 14.92 27.42 -19.12
C TYR A 529 14.33 28.14 -20.35
N ALA A 530 13.00 28.22 -20.48
CA ALA A 530 12.34 29.06 -21.48
C ALA A 530 12.54 30.56 -21.18
N MET A 531 12.46 30.95 -19.90
CA MET A 531 12.69 32.33 -19.47
C MET A 531 14.15 32.79 -19.66
N SER A 532 15.13 31.88 -19.63
CA SER A 532 16.54 32.20 -19.86
C SER A 532 16.94 32.33 -21.35
N SER A 533 15.96 32.55 -22.24
CA SER A 533 16.16 32.73 -23.69
C SER A 533 16.84 31.55 -24.41
N ALA A 534 16.85 30.36 -23.80
CA ALA A 534 17.65 29.22 -24.28
C ALA A 534 16.84 28.18 -25.07
N ILE A 535 15.50 28.15 -24.98
CA ILE A 535 14.65 27.12 -25.62
C ILE A 535 13.24 27.68 -25.93
N ASN A 536 12.72 27.40 -27.13
CA ASN A 536 11.30 27.56 -27.48
C ASN A 536 10.49 26.41 -26.87
N VAL A 537 9.39 26.72 -26.16
CA VAL A 537 8.61 25.76 -25.36
C VAL A 537 8.06 24.57 -26.18
N GLU A 538 7.86 24.75 -27.49
CA GLU A 538 7.43 23.72 -28.45
C GLU A 538 8.53 22.68 -28.78
N GLU A 539 9.81 22.97 -28.54
CA GLU A 539 10.95 22.12 -28.89
C GLU A 539 11.40 21.20 -27.72
N PHE A 540 10.60 21.14 -26.64
CA PHE A 540 10.78 20.15 -25.57
C PHE A 540 10.45 18.72 -26.02
N GLU A 541 9.90 18.56 -27.23
CA GLU A 541 9.89 17.29 -27.98
C GLU A 541 11.24 17.03 -28.68
N LEU A 542 12.10 16.30 -27.97
CA LEU A 542 12.96 15.20 -28.49
C LEU A 542 13.67 15.36 -29.86
N THR A 543 14.05 16.56 -30.31
CA THR A 543 14.70 16.67 -31.64
C THR A 543 16.19 16.97 -31.60
N ASN A 544 16.75 17.50 -30.50
CA ASN A 544 18.21 17.58 -30.33
C ASN A 544 18.67 17.54 -28.86
N GLY A 545 18.85 16.33 -28.31
CA GLY A 545 19.40 16.12 -26.95
C GLY A 545 20.79 16.73 -26.71
N PHE A 546 21.49 17.21 -27.75
CA PHE A 546 22.76 17.93 -27.62
C PHE A 546 22.58 19.34 -27.03
N ILE A 547 21.57 20.09 -27.49
CA ILE A 547 21.32 21.48 -27.05
C ILE A 547 20.95 21.51 -25.57
N LEU A 548 20.08 20.59 -25.14
CA LEU A 548 19.62 20.51 -23.75
C LEU A 548 20.77 20.18 -22.76
N ARG A 549 21.77 19.39 -23.18
CA ARG A 549 22.96 19.08 -22.36
C ARG A 549 23.82 20.31 -22.14
N GLU A 550 24.01 21.10 -23.19
CA GLU A 550 24.80 22.34 -23.13
C GLU A 550 24.08 23.40 -22.29
N THR A 551 22.78 23.57 -22.48
CA THR A 551 21.94 24.52 -21.73
C THR A 551 21.85 24.18 -20.23
N MET A 552 21.76 22.90 -19.86
CA MET A 552 21.69 22.52 -18.45
C MET A 552 23.04 22.57 -17.73
N GLY A 553 24.16 22.60 -18.45
CA GLY A 553 25.50 22.75 -17.88
C GLY A 553 25.92 21.61 -16.93
N ILE A 554 25.34 20.41 -17.06
CA ILE A 554 25.63 19.26 -16.19
C ILE A 554 26.13 18.04 -16.98
N THR A 555 26.90 17.19 -16.30
CA THR A 555 27.37 15.93 -16.89
C THR A 555 26.25 14.88 -16.94
N ALA A 556 26.38 13.86 -17.81
CA ALA A 556 25.42 12.75 -17.85
C ALA A 556 25.30 12.00 -16.52
N VAL A 557 26.39 11.93 -15.75
CA VAL A 557 26.39 11.29 -14.43
C VAL A 557 25.63 12.15 -13.40
N ALA A 558 25.81 13.47 -13.43
CA ALA A 558 25.05 14.39 -12.60
C ALA A 558 23.56 14.39 -12.95
N ALA A 559 23.21 14.28 -14.23
CA ALA A 559 21.83 14.10 -14.69
C ALA A 559 21.19 12.82 -14.13
N LEU A 560 21.92 11.69 -14.16
CA LEU A 560 21.46 10.44 -13.56
C LEU A 560 21.26 10.56 -12.04
N ALA A 561 22.20 11.23 -11.36
CA ALA A 561 22.10 11.50 -9.93
C ALA A 561 20.90 12.39 -9.58
N PHE A 562 20.66 13.46 -10.34
CA PHE A 562 19.48 14.32 -10.18
C PHE A 562 18.18 13.56 -10.41
N MET A 563 18.14 12.71 -11.43
CA MET A 563 17.00 11.83 -11.69
C MET A 563 16.74 10.96 -10.47
N PHE A 564 17.74 10.20 -9.99
CA PHE A 564 17.58 9.33 -8.81
C PHE A 564 17.23 10.10 -7.53
N PHE A 565 17.78 11.30 -7.35
CA PHE A 565 17.39 12.19 -6.24
C PHE A 565 15.90 12.46 -6.26
N ASN A 566 15.35 12.91 -7.40
CA ASN A 566 13.93 13.22 -7.52
C ASN A 566 13.04 11.96 -7.43
N LEU A 567 13.53 10.81 -7.90
CA LEU A 567 12.81 9.53 -7.84
C LEU A 567 12.72 8.94 -6.43
N PHE A 568 13.78 9.03 -5.63
CA PHE A 568 13.87 8.31 -4.34
C PHE A 568 13.75 9.21 -3.10
N THR A 569 13.58 10.52 -3.30
CA THR A 569 13.17 11.47 -2.25
C THR A 569 11.71 11.29 -1.83
N PRO A 570 11.27 11.93 -0.72
CA PRO A 570 9.88 11.92 -0.27
C PRO A 570 8.89 12.13 -1.42
N PRO A 571 7.74 11.45 -1.39
CA PRO A 571 6.73 11.59 -2.43
C PRO A 571 6.06 12.96 -2.34
N CYS A 572 5.15 13.25 -3.29
CA CYS A 572 4.39 14.50 -3.30
C CYS A 572 3.60 14.72 -1.99
N PHE A 573 3.24 15.97 -1.69
CA PHE A 573 2.52 16.33 -0.47
C PHE A 573 1.22 15.56 -0.27
N ALA A 574 0.49 15.24 -1.34
CA ALA A 574 -0.72 14.44 -1.27
C ALA A 574 -0.42 13.00 -0.77
N ALA A 575 0.66 12.39 -1.24
CA ALA A 575 1.10 11.07 -0.77
C ALA A 575 1.62 11.12 0.68
N ILE A 576 2.31 12.21 1.08
CA ILE A 576 2.70 12.43 2.49
C ILE A 576 1.45 12.55 3.38
N GLY A 577 0.38 13.20 2.88
CA GLY A 577 -0.93 13.25 3.53
C GLY A 577 -1.53 11.86 3.73
N ALA A 578 -1.49 11.01 2.70
CA ALA A 578 -1.91 9.61 2.81
C ALA A 578 -1.03 8.81 3.79
N MET A 579 0.29 9.01 3.79
CA MET A 579 1.21 8.39 4.76
C MET A 579 0.85 8.78 6.19
N LYS A 580 0.51 10.05 6.43
CA LYS A 580 0.08 10.52 7.76
C LYS A 580 -1.16 9.76 8.26
N ALA A 581 -2.13 9.53 7.38
CA ALA A 581 -3.36 8.81 7.72
C ALA A 581 -3.09 7.35 8.10
N GLU A 582 -2.19 6.66 7.39
CA GLU A 582 -1.92 5.23 7.60
C GLU A 582 -0.91 4.94 8.73
N LEU A 583 0.08 5.83 8.93
CA LEU A 583 1.08 5.69 9.99
C LEU A 583 0.50 5.94 11.40
N LYS A 584 -0.55 6.77 11.49
CA LYS A 584 -1.22 7.20 12.73
C LYS A 584 -0.27 7.74 13.80
N SER A 585 0.89 8.28 13.40
CA SER A 585 1.90 8.83 14.31
C SER A 585 2.76 9.90 13.64
N ARG A 586 2.80 11.10 14.24
CA ARG A 586 3.59 12.23 13.74
C ARG A 586 5.10 11.95 13.78
N LYS A 587 5.56 11.23 14.80
CA LYS A 587 6.97 10.83 14.94
C LYS A 587 7.40 9.89 13.81
N TRP A 588 6.55 8.91 13.49
CA TRP A 588 6.79 8.00 12.36
C TRP A 588 6.77 8.71 11.01
N LEU A 589 5.87 9.68 10.82
CA LEU A 589 5.81 10.47 9.60
C LEU A 589 7.10 11.28 9.39
N VAL A 590 7.52 12.05 10.40
CA VAL A 590 8.72 12.89 10.30
C VAL A 590 9.97 12.04 10.08
N ASN A 591 10.13 10.96 10.87
CA ASN A 591 11.25 10.04 10.69
C ASN A 591 11.22 9.35 9.32
N GLY A 592 10.03 9.05 8.79
CA GLY A 592 9.84 8.49 7.45
C GLY A 592 10.27 9.44 6.34
N ILE A 593 9.90 10.72 6.43
CA ILE A 593 10.31 11.77 5.48
C ILE A 593 11.84 11.96 5.52
N ILE A 594 12.42 12.05 6.72
CA ILE A 594 13.88 12.16 6.89
C ILE A 594 14.59 10.94 6.31
N LEU A 595 14.07 9.73 6.55
CA LEU A 595 14.62 8.50 6.00
C LEU A 595 14.56 8.50 4.47
N GLN A 596 13.41 8.82 3.87
CA GLN A 596 13.24 8.87 2.42
C GLN A 596 14.16 9.93 1.79
N PHE A 597 14.27 11.10 2.40
CA PHE A 597 15.13 12.17 1.90
C PHE A 597 16.60 11.76 1.98
N GLY A 598 17.01 11.21 3.14
CA GLY A 598 18.37 10.71 3.34
C GLY A 598 18.73 9.59 2.37
N VAL A 599 17.85 8.61 2.15
CA VAL A 599 18.09 7.53 1.20
C VAL A 599 18.20 8.07 -0.23
N GLY A 600 17.25 8.90 -0.68
CA GLY A 600 17.30 9.49 -2.02
C GLY A 600 18.56 10.32 -2.25
N TYR A 601 18.96 11.11 -1.25
CA TYR A 601 20.20 11.90 -1.29
C TYR A 601 21.44 11.01 -1.37
N LEU A 602 21.54 9.98 -0.53
CA LEU A 602 22.69 9.07 -0.52
C LEU A 602 22.82 8.30 -1.83
N VAL A 603 21.72 7.82 -2.39
CA VAL A 603 21.73 7.10 -3.67
C VAL A 603 22.22 8.02 -4.79
N ALA A 604 21.68 9.23 -4.88
CA ALA A 604 22.12 10.22 -5.87
C ALA A 604 23.61 10.59 -5.70
N MET A 605 24.03 10.84 -4.45
CA MET A 605 25.42 11.16 -4.12
C MET A 605 26.38 10.00 -4.50
N VAL A 606 26.04 8.76 -4.15
CA VAL A 606 26.84 7.59 -4.50
C VAL A 606 26.93 7.42 -6.02
N VAL A 607 25.81 7.59 -6.73
CA VAL A 607 25.79 7.51 -8.20
C VAL A 607 26.64 8.61 -8.83
N TYR A 608 26.58 9.84 -8.32
CA TYR A 608 27.41 10.92 -8.84
C TYR A 608 28.89 10.69 -8.60
N GLN A 609 29.28 10.43 -7.36
CA GLN A 609 30.70 10.34 -6.98
C GLN A 609 31.37 9.11 -7.60
N ILE A 610 30.73 7.93 -7.50
CA ILE A 610 31.27 6.70 -8.11
C ILE A 610 31.18 6.78 -9.63
N GLY A 611 30.08 7.27 -10.17
CA GLY A 611 29.90 7.41 -11.62
C GLY A 611 30.93 8.35 -12.24
N THR A 612 31.28 9.45 -11.56
CA THR A 612 32.27 10.41 -12.05
C THR A 612 33.66 9.82 -12.06
N ILE A 613 34.04 9.10 -11.00
CA ILE A 613 35.32 8.38 -10.92
C ILE A 613 35.43 7.33 -12.04
N ILE A 614 34.37 6.54 -12.26
CA ILE A 614 34.39 5.47 -13.27
C ILE A 614 34.41 6.03 -14.69
N THR A 615 33.63 7.08 -14.96
CA THR A 615 33.40 7.57 -16.32
C THR A 615 34.46 8.59 -16.75
N TYR A 616 34.86 9.49 -15.85
CA TYR A 616 35.75 10.61 -16.15
C TYR A 616 37.14 10.47 -15.50
N GLY A 617 37.33 9.54 -14.56
CA GLY A 617 38.63 9.34 -13.89
C GLY A 617 39.00 10.43 -12.87
N GLU A 618 38.07 11.34 -12.58
CA GLU A 618 38.27 12.48 -11.68
C GLU A 618 37.37 12.36 -10.43
N LEU A 619 37.73 13.09 -9.38
CA LEU A 619 36.88 13.21 -8.19
C LEU A 619 35.74 14.19 -8.49
N GLY A 620 34.50 13.77 -8.22
CA GLY A 620 33.34 14.64 -8.39
C GLY A 620 33.37 15.86 -7.47
N GLU A 621 32.63 16.90 -7.86
CA GLU A 621 32.49 18.08 -7.02
C GLU A 621 31.88 17.70 -5.65
N GLY A 622 32.41 18.30 -4.59
CA GLY A 622 31.95 17.99 -3.23
C GLY A 622 32.36 16.62 -2.67
N PHE A 623 33.30 15.89 -3.30
CA PHE A 623 33.75 14.56 -2.85
C PHE A 623 34.09 14.48 -1.34
N VAL A 624 34.81 15.46 -0.80
CA VAL A 624 35.16 15.52 0.63
C VAL A 624 33.90 15.65 1.50
N ALA A 625 32.96 16.51 1.11
CA ALA A 625 31.68 16.65 1.80
C ALA A 625 30.88 15.34 1.73
N SER A 626 30.88 14.65 0.59
CA SER A 626 30.24 13.33 0.44
C SER A 626 30.79 12.28 1.40
N LEU A 627 32.12 12.24 1.60
CA LEU A 627 32.74 11.33 2.57
C LEU A 627 32.31 11.64 4.01
N VAL A 628 32.24 12.91 4.38
CA VAL A 628 31.78 13.34 5.71
C VAL A 628 30.31 12.95 5.92
N ILE A 629 29.45 13.21 4.93
CA ILE A 629 28.02 12.87 4.98
C ILE A 629 27.86 11.35 5.10
N LEU A 630 28.59 10.57 4.31
CA LEU A 630 28.54 9.11 4.34
C LEU A 630 28.99 8.56 5.70
N ALA A 631 30.10 9.08 6.25
CA ALA A 631 30.59 8.68 7.57
C ALA A 631 29.58 9.02 8.67
N ALA A 632 29.05 10.24 8.67
CA ALA A 632 28.03 10.67 9.63
C ALA A 632 26.76 9.79 9.56
N THR A 633 26.34 9.44 8.35
CA THR A 633 25.18 8.57 8.10
C THR A 633 25.41 7.16 8.64
N ILE A 634 26.58 6.58 8.39
CA ILE A 634 26.95 5.24 8.89
C ILE A 634 26.97 5.24 10.42
N VAL A 635 27.57 6.26 11.04
CA VAL A 635 27.60 6.41 12.51
C VAL A 635 26.19 6.53 13.07
N TYR A 636 25.34 7.37 12.46
CA TYR A 636 23.97 7.59 12.89
C TYR A 636 23.13 6.29 12.84
N PHE A 637 23.14 5.57 11.71
CA PHE A 637 22.40 4.32 11.61
C PHE A 637 22.97 3.22 12.51
N SER A 638 24.30 3.15 12.67
CA SER A 638 24.94 2.22 13.61
C SER A 638 24.50 2.47 15.05
N PHE A 639 24.43 3.75 15.46
CA PHE A 639 23.93 4.14 16.77
C PHE A 639 22.46 3.77 16.98
N LEU A 640 21.59 4.01 15.98
CA LEU A 640 20.18 3.61 16.04
C LEU A 640 20.01 2.09 16.16
N ILE A 641 20.75 1.32 15.37
CA ILE A 641 20.69 -0.15 15.41
C ILE A 641 21.17 -0.66 16.77
N LYS A 642 22.26 -0.10 17.33
CA LYS A 642 22.78 -0.48 18.65
C LYS A 642 21.75 -0.18 19.76
N THR A 643 21.20 1.02 19.77
CA THR A 643 20.17 1.44 20.74
C THR A 643 18.92 0.56 20.67
N SER A 644 18.54 0.12 19.46
CA SER A 644 17.43 -0.79 19.26
C SER A 644 17.71 -2.18 19.83
N LYS A 645 18.89 -2.74 19.57
CA LYS A 645 19.33 -4.02 20.15
C LYS A 645 19.33 -3.98 21.67
N GLU A 646 19.87 -2.93 22.28
CA GLU A 646 19.91 -2.74 23.74
C GLU A 646 18.51 -2.71 24.36
N LYS A 647 17.56 -1.98 23.74
CA LYS A 647 16.15 -1.99 24.17
C LYS A 647 15.52 -3.38 24.08
N LYS A 648 15.85 -4.15 23.04
CA LYS A 648 15.34 -5.52 22.87
C LYS A 648 15.83 -6.43 23.99
N THR A 649 17.11 -6.33 24.34
CA THR A 649 17.74 -7.10 25.43
C THR A 649 17.14 -6.74 26.80
N LEU A 650 16.94 -5.45 27.09
CA LEU A 650 16.29 -4.98 28.33
C LEU A 650 14.85 -5.48 28.45
N THR A 651 14.09 -5.46 27.36
CA THR A 651 12.69 -5.95 27.35
C THR A 651 12.63 -7.47 27.60
N TYR A 652 13.56 -8.23 27.01
CA TYR A 652 13.65 -9.67 27.24
C TYR A 652 14.07 -10.00 28.68
N SER A 653 15.04 -9.27 29.22
CA SER A 653 15.48 -9.45 30.62
C SER A 653 14.37 -9.14 31.62
N ASN A 654 13.57 -8.10 31.38
CA ASN A 654 12.44 -7.76 32.23
C ASN A 654 11.30 -8.80 32.14
N LYS A 655 11.05 -9.38 30.96
CA LYS A 655 10.08 -10.49 30.83
C LYS A 655 10.52 -11.74 31.61
N VAL A 656 11.79 -12.13 31.49
CA VAL A 656 12.34 -13.29 32.22
C VAL A 656 12.37 -13.06 33.74
N ALA A 657 12.53 -11.81 34.19
CA ALA A 657 12.45 -11.45 35.60
C ALA A 657 11.02 -11.40 36.17
N PHE A 658 10.00 -11.28 35.32
CA PHE A 658 8.58 -11.35 35.70
C PHE A 658 8.01 -12.78 35.65
N GLU A 659 8.66 -13.69 34.91
CA GLU A 659 8.29 -15.12 34.80
C GLU A 659 9.03 -16.02 35.83
N LYS A 660 9.95 -15.46 36.61
CA LYS A 660 10.53 -16.07 37.81
C LYS A 660 9.93 -15.43 39.05
#